data_AF-A0A3M1YP55-F1
#
_entry.id   AF-A0A3M1YP55-F1
#
_cell.length_a   1.000
_cell.length_b   1.000
_cell.length_c   1.000
_cell.angle_alpha   90.00
_cell.angle_beta   90.00
_cell.angle_gamma   90.00
#
_symmetry.space_group_name_H-M   'P 1'
#
loop_
_entity.id
_entity.type
_entity.pdbx_description
1 polymer ?
#
loop_
_entity_poly.entity_id
_entity_poly.type
_entity_poly.pdbx_seq_one_letter_code
_entity_poly.pdbx_strand_id
1 'polypeptide(L)'
;MKNFSPIKLFLIFLLLFIFNAKIYSQNKWQGTVDSDWLNAANWSAGVPGNNADILIDWGNYNGVKAHPVFNGPKNPGDRYKQVKVVNGGHLYIQSGTMTLNNKGFTVDDSHTAGVQTFVEMTGGRLVILGKKGLTCKKEGHFYLKGGIIECERDISIEEGSKFFVDESSGASSITVNVDGDGKGKLKVKGKTLPSGIPYGAYFYQSAGNVVINAGANPKELEIDGDKNDTAMVSISGGNFTNFGFTTFKEKGNGTYASYPVINVSGGTVILTDNVGDDQFQKSGGKDAPVYINCSGGNLYFKARMNMNSPVDLFTQSGTGTIYFQNNEQWIIKNGATFTSSADTVIFQNTRTLMGVDGNWQFYHLKIDVGATMNQNEPPNINVGGDWINSSGTFIENTNKVTFNGSIDQNLINANDETFYDAEINKSAGKVILSTATDMLIDNVLTLTSGVIDSRTNNDYVILNSNASYTGGSKLSFVDGKMRKNFGTLIPFVYPIGQVSGTDTIYARLGISTPQNVGIYFDAEYNYACAHDAGFDTTVHDLAIKKISPAEYWDLTRATGYADSVYVTLYWEDAARSGINDLTDLIVVKDSVSGAYKEWKYFGNGGTTGGIGPGVAGTITTSKAVYYFSPITFGSGTTNPSVNPLPIELISFSAIANELTVDIQWETATEINNHYFVIERSKDGKNWEEVIRTPGAGYSNKPISYFEKDYAPYHGISYYRLKQVDFDGKETYFNIVPVEIIDKNNDTLT
;
A
#
# COMPACT_ATOMS: atom_id res chain seq x y z
N MET A 1 -47.62 -75.03 26.93
CA MET A 1 -46.26 -74.50 27.12
C MET A 1 -45.28 -75.62 26.78
N LYS A 2 -44.62 -75.56 25.61
CA LYS A 2 -43.83 -76.68 25.08
C LYS A 2 -42.39 -76.64 25.62
N ASN A 3 -41.97 -77.79 26.16
CA ASN A 3 -40.62 -78.15 26.60
C ASN A 3 -39.56 -77.84 25.54
N PHE A 4 -38.58 -77.01 25.87
CA PHE A 4 -37.28 -77.01 25.20
C PHE A 4 -36.35 -77.98 25.94
N SER A 5 -35.82 -78.99 25.23
CA SER A 5 -34.96 -80.02 25.84
C SER A 5 -33.53 -79.51 26.08
N PRO A 6 -32.81 -80.04 27.09
CA PRO A 6 -31.44 -79.63 27.43
C PRO A 6 -30.42 -79.82 26.28
N ILE A 7 -30.73 -80.70 25.32
CA ILE A 7 -29.86 -81.02 24.19
C ILE A 7 -29.75 -79.85 23.19
N LYS A 8 -30.81 -79.03 23.05
CA LYS A 8 -30.75 -77.85 22.17
C LYS A 8 -29.92 -76.70 22.75
N LEU A 9 -29.87 -76.58 24.08
CA LEU A 9 -29.03 -75.57 24.75
C LEU A 9 -27.55 -75.97 24.70
N PHE A 10 -27.25 -77.27 24.78
CA PHE A 10 -25.88 -77.79 24.64
C PHE A 10 -25.35 -77.70 23.19
N LEU A 11 -26.19 -77.97 22.17
CA LEU A 11 -25.80 -77.76 20.78
C LEU A 11 -25.62 -76.28 20.40
N ILE A 12 -26.41 -75.36 20.98
CA ILE A 12 -26.21 -73.91 20.77
C ILE A 12 -24.93 -73.42 21.46
N PHE A 13 -24.58 -73.96 22.64
CA PHE A 13 -23.30 -73.67 23.29
C PHE A 13 -22.09 -74.26 22.54
N LEU A 14 -22.24 -75.43 21.89
CA LEU A 14 -21.17 -76.05 21.10
C LEU A 14 -20.98 -75.37 19.71
N LEU A 15 -22.05 -74.86 19.09
CA LEU A 15 -21.97 -74.09 17.84
C LEU A 15 -21.43 -72.67 18.02
N LEU A 16 -21.51 -72.09 19.23
CA LEU A 16 -20.88 -70.81 19.57
C LEU A 16 -19.35 -70.88 19.75
N PHE A 17 -18.77 -72.10 19.83
CA PHE A 17 -17.32 -72.30 19.89
C PHE A 17 -16.67 -72.59 18.53
N ILE A 18 -17.44 -72.60 17.43
CA ILE A 18 -16.92 -72.68 16.06
C ILE A 18 -17.22 -71.38 15.31
N PHE A 19 -16.95 -70.24 15.94
CA PHE A 19 -16.40 -69.12 15.18
C PHE A 19 -14.89 -69.20 15.34
N ASN A 20 -14.22 -69.71 14.31
CA ASN A 20 -12.85 -69.31 14.00
C ASN A 20 -12.87 -67.80 13.75
N ALA A 21 -12.99 -67.00 14.80
CA ALA A 21 -12.35 -65.71 14.82
C ALA A 21 -10.88 -66.05 14.68
N LYS A 22 -10.34 -65.94 13.45
CA LYS A 22 -8.93 -65.62 13.30
C LYS A 22 -8.76 -64.31 14.06
N ILE A 23 -8.42 -64.42 15.35
CA ILE A 23 -7.81 -63.36 16.11
C ILE A 23 -6.47 -63.21 15.39
N TYR A 24 -6.44 -62.35 14.36
CA TYR A 24 -5.18 -61.91 13.81
C TYR A 24 -4.49 -61.19 14.95
N SER A 25 -3.51 -61.87 15.55
CA SER A 25 -2.62 -61.31 16.55
C SER A 25 -2.04 -60.03 15.98
N GLN A 26 -1.99 -58.98 16.79
CA GLN A 26 -1.32 -57.74 16.41
C GLN A 26 0.12 -58.05 15.97
N ASN A 27 0.50 -57.62 14.76
CA ASN A 27 1.85 -57.75 14.25
C ASN A 27 2.70 -56.64 14.87
N LYS A 28 3.47 -56.98 15.90
CA LYS A 28 4.35 -56.04 16.60
C LYS A 28 5.75 -56.07 15.97
N TRP A 29 6.28 -54.91 15.58
CA TRP A 29 7.65 -54.80 15.06
C TRP A 29 8.64 -55.03 16.20
N GLN A 30 9.41 -56.11 16.13
CA GLN A 30 10.41 -56.48 17.11
C GLN A 30 11.82 -56.01 16.76
N GLY A 31 12.17 -55.75 15.49
CA GLY A 31 13.46 -55.17 15.06
C GLY A 31 14.73 -55.88 15.54
N THR A 32 14.67 -57.20 15.69
CA THR A 32 15.72 -58.03 16.33
C THR A 32 16.91 -58.33 15.42
N VAL A 33 16.78 -58.16 14.10
CA VAL A 33 17.82 -58.52 13.13
C VAL A 33 18.33 -57.29 12.38
N ASP A 34 17.43 -56.60 11.68
CA ASP A 34 17.75 -55.47 10.80
C ASP A 34 16.53 -54.55 10.65
N SER A 35 16.63 -53.54 9.78
CA SER A 35 15.56 -52.59 9.51
C SER A 35 14.57 -53.06 8.42
N ASP A 36 14.80 -54.20 7.76
CA ASP A 36 13.99 -54.61 6.61
C ASP A 36 12.60 -55.06 7.04
N TRP A 37 11.57 -54.34 6.56
CA TRP A 37 10.17 -54.66 6.79
C TRP A 37 9.79 -56.08 6.39
N LEU A 38 10.43 -56.64 5.36
CA LEU A 38 10.13 -57.96 4.81
C LEU A 38 10.87 -59.10 5.52
N ASN A 39 11.76 -58.81 6.47
CA ASN A 39 12.39 -59.84 7.27
C ASN A 39 11.43 -60.35 8.35
N ALA A 40 10.96 -61.59 8.20
CA ALA A 40 9.99 -62.21 9.11
C ALA A 40 10.45 -62.29 10.57
N ALA A 41 11.77 -62.34 10.81
CA ALA A 41 12.34 -62.39 12.15
C ALA A 41 12.15 -61.08 12.94
N ASN A 42 11.93 -59.96 12.23
CA ASN A 42 11.65 -58.67 12.85
C ASN A 42 10.20 -58.53 13.33
N TRP A 43 9.33 -59.53 13.20
CA TRP A 43 7.91 -59.44 13.53
C TRP A 43 7.45 -60.53 14.50
N SER A 44 6.63 -60.15 15.49
CA SER A 44 6.07 -61.08 16.49
C SER A 44 5.15 -62.17 15.89
N ALA A 45 4.63 -61.94 14.69
CA ALA A 45 3.69 -62.83 14.00
C ALA A 45 4.01 -62.94 12.50
N GLY A 46 5.30 -62.89 12.15
CA GLY A 46 5.79 -62.87 10.77
C GLY A 46 5.44 -61.57 10.02
N VAL A 47 5.92 -61.46 8.78
CA VAL A 47 5.73 -60.26 7.95
C VAL A 47 4.23 -59.94 7.80
N PRO A 48 3.78 -58.71 8.11
CA PRO A 48 2.38 -58.29 8.00
C PRO A 48 1.88 -58.45 6.56
N GLY A 49 0.78 -59.19 6.41
CA GLY A 49 0.06 -59.32 5.13
C GLY A 49 -1.28 -58.58 5.14
N ASN A 50 -2.18 -58.97 4.23
CA ASN A 50 -3.51 -58.39 4.13
C ASN A 50 -4.28 -58.41 5.46
N ASN A 51 -4.96 -57.30 5.77
CA ASN A 51 -5.77 -57.07 6.97
C ASN A 51 -4.98 -57.14 8.31
N ALA A 52 -3.65 -57.09 8.26
CA ALA A 52 -2.82 -57.07 9.46
C ALA A 52 -3.02 -55.79 10.29
N ASP A 53 -2.92 -55.94 11.61
CA ASP A 53 -2.91 -54.85 12.59
C ASP A 53 -1.46 -54.61 12.99
N ILE A 54 -0.86 -53.53 12.50
CA ILE A 54 0.56 -53.24 12.69
C ILE A 54 0.77 -52.32 13.90
N LEU A 55 1.68 -52.71 14.78
CA LEU A 55 2.13 -51.92 15.93
C LEU A 55 3.65 -51.78 15.95
N ILE A 56 4.12 -50.54 15.98
CA ILE A 56 5.50 -50.14 16.21
C ILE A 56 5.50 -49.35 17.52
N ASP A 57 6.13 -49.88 18.56
CA ASP A 57 5.98 -49.41 19.94
C ASP A 57 7.32 -49.51 20.68
N TRP A 58 8.05 -48.40 20.83
CA TRP A 58 9.44 -48.42 21.30
C TRP A 58 9.60 -48.49 22.82
N GLY A 59 8.76 -47.77 23.56
CA GLY A 59 8.85 -47.60 25.02
C GLY A 59 8.62 -48.88 25.83
N ASN A 60 8.16 -49.96 25.17
CA ASN A 60 8.00 -51.29 25.74
C ASN A 60 9.09 -52.28 25.29
N TYR A 61 10.21 -51.82 24.73
CA TYR A 61 11.33 -52.67 24.30
C TYR A 61 12.56 -52.56 25.21
N ASN A 62 13.11 -53.73 25.58
CA ASN A 62 14.41 -53.86 26.25
C ASN A 62 15.48 -54.31 25.23
N GLY A 63 16.37 -53.42 24.78
CA GLY A 63 17.55 -53.72 23.92
C GLY A 63 17.82 -52.72 22.77
N VAL A 64 19.01 -52.81 22.12
CA VAL A 64 19.33 -52.06 20.89
C VAL A 64 18.70 -52.77 19.70
N LYS A 65 17.82 -52.08 18.96
CA LYS A 65 17.04 -52.67 17.87
C LYS A 65 17.00 -51.74 16.67
N ALA A 66 16.69 -52.25 15.48
CA ALA A 66 16.60 -51.45 14.26
C ALA A 66 15.18 -50.90 14.04
N HIS A 67 15.08 -49.68 13.51
CA HIS A 67 13.82 -49.08 13.12
C HIS A 67 13.32 -49.68 11.80
N PRO A 68 12.01 -49.94 11.64
CA PRO A 68 11.45 -50.50 10.42
C PRO A 68 11.56 -49.54 9.23
N VAL A 69 11.99 -50.08 8.09
CA VAL A 69 12.04 -49.42 6.78
C VAL A 69 11.10 -50.16 5.83
N PHE A 70 9.96 -49.54 5.53
CA PHE A 70 8.99 -50.02 4.55
C PHE A 70 9.45 -49.70 3.14
N ASN A 71 9.72 -50.76 2.36
CA ASN A 71 10.04 -50.69 0.93
C ASN A 71 8.97 -51.29 0.03
N GLY A 72 7.95 -51.93 0.63
CA GLY A 72 6.84 -52.57 -0.08
C GLY A 72 6.09 -53.55 0.82
N PRO A 73 4.84 -53.89 0.45
CA PRO A 73 4.07 -54.90 1.17
C PRO A 73 4.60 -56.31 0.92
N LYS A 74 4.22 -57.26 1.80
CA LYS A 74 4.55 -58.69 1.65
C LYS A 74 4.11 -59.23 0.28
N ASN A 75 2.88 -58.92 -0.12
CA ASN A 75 2.38 -59.20 -1.46
C ASN A 75 1.85 -57.92 -2.10
N PRO A 76 2.02 -57.74 -3.42
CA PRO A 76 1.38 -56.65 -4.15
C PRO A 76 -0.14 -56.62 -3.88
N GLY A 77 -0.65 -55.45 -3.47
CA GLY A 77 -2.08 -55.25 -3.19
C GLY A 77 -2.54 -55.59 -1.78
N ASP A 78 -1.66 -56.06 -0.88
CA ASP A 78 -2.00 -56.20 0.55
C ASP A 78 -2.51 -54.87 1.11
N ARG A 79 -3.63 -54.92 1.84
CA ARG A 79 -4.22 -53.75 2.51
C ARG A 79 -4.23 -53.96 4.02
N TYR A 80 -3.48 -53.15 4.74
CA TYR A 80 -3.40 -53.22 6.19
C TYR A 80 -4.68 -52.71 6.85
N LYS A 81 -5.03 -53.32 7.98
CA LYS A 81 -6.18 -52.89 8.77
C LYS A 81 -5.87 -51.58 9.48
N GLN A 82 -4.67 -51.47 10.06
CA GLN A 82 -4.19 -50.28 10.77
C GLN A 82 -2.67 -50.28 10.85
N VAL A 83 -2.09 -49.09 10.98
CA VAL A 83 -0.70 -48.91 11.39
C VAL A 83 -0.68 -47.96 12.58
N LYS A 84 -0.03 -48.37 13.65
CA LYS A 84 0.19 -47.55 14.85
C LYS A 84 1.67 -47.45 15.15
N VAL A 85 2.16 -46.23 15.22
CA VAL A 85 3.51 -45.90 15.67
C VAL A 85 3.36 -45.15 16.98
N VAL A 86 3.88 -45.71 18.07
CA VAL A 86 3.61 -45.22 19.42
C VAL A 86 4.84 -45.25 20.32
N ASN A 87 4.80 -44.49 21.41
CA ASN A 87 5.74 -44.55 22.54
C ASN A 87 7.22 -44.54 22.11
N GLY A 88 7.66 -43.52 21.37
CA GLY A 88 9.02 -43.41 20.82
C GLY A 88 9.30 -44.26 19.58
N GLY A 89 8.28 -44.88 18.98
CA GLY A 89 8.40 -45.65 17.75
C GLY A 89 8.76 -44.78 16.55
N HIS A 90 9.64 -45.28 15.68
CA HIS A 90 9.97 -44.65 14.38
C HIS A 90 9.60 -45.59 13.24
N LEU A 91 9.09 -45.04 12.14
CA LEU A 91 8.84 -45.77 10.89
C LEU A 91 9.34 -44.97 9.70
N TYR A 92 10.16 -45.60 8.86
CA TYR A 92 10.60 -45.04 7.59
C TYR A 92 9.85 -45.68 6.44
N ILE A 93 9.30 -44.88 5.52
CA ILE A 93 8.66 -45.34 4.27
C ILE A 93 9.48 -44.76 3.12
N GLN A 94 10.21 -45.62 2.42
CA GLN A 94 11.14 -45.19 1.36
C GLN A 94 10.61 -45.49 -0.04
N SER A 95 9.90 -46.61 -0.21
CA SER A 95 9.34 -47.02 -1.51
C SER A 95 8.10 -47.91 -1.36
N GLY A 96 7.50 -48.27 -2.50
CA GLY A 96 6.32 -49.14 -2.55
C GLY A 96 5.04 -48.43 -2.10
N THR A 97 3.94 -49.19 -2.06
CA THR A 97 2.61 -48.67 -1.70
C THR A 97 2.11 -49.30 -0.41
N MET A 98 1.96 -48.51 0.64
CA MET A 98 1.30 -48.91 1.88
C MET A 98 -0.18 -48.52 1.81
N THR A 99 -1.06 -49.52 1.72
CA THR A 99 -2.52 -49.28 1.66
C THR A 99 -3.19 -49.65 2.98
N LEU A 100 -4.07 -48.79 3.50
CA LEU A 100 -4.87 -49.03 4.69
C LEU A 100 -6.37 -48.97 4.35
N ASN A 101 -7.18 -49.89 4.87
CA ASN A 101 -8.60 -50.00 4.47
C ASN A 101 -9.61 -50.05 5.63
N ASN A 102 -9.20 -49.83 6.88
CA ASN A 102 -10.13 -49.93 8.02
C ASN A 102 -9.90 -48.89 9.12
N LYS A 103 -8.94 -49.10 10.02
CA LYS A 103 -8.75 -48.33 11.26
C LYS A 103 -7.71 -47.20 11.16
N GLY A 104 -7.18 -46.95 9.96
CA GLY A 104 -6.35 -45.78 9.67
C GLY A 104 -4.91 -45.90 10.17
N PHE A 105 -4.22 -44.77 10.14
CA PHE A 105 -2.81 -44.63 10.49
C PHE A 105 -2.69 -43.70 11.69
N THR A 106 -1.96 -44.08 12.73
CA THR A 106 -1.80 -43.26 13.94
C THR A 106 -0.34 -43.14 14.35
N VAL A 107 0.08 -41.91 14.63
CA VAL A 107 1.34 -41.56 15.31
C VAL A 107 0.98 -40.95 16.66
N ASP A 108 1.39 -41.58 17.76
CA ASP A 108 0.95 -41.22 19.12
C ASP A 108 2.09 -41.36 20.13
N ASP A 109 2.63 -40.24 20.62
CA ASP A 109 3.63 -40.28 21.68
C ASP A 109 2.96 -40.09 23.05
N SER A 110 2.76 -41.17 23.81
CA SER A 110 2.19 -41.05 25.16
C SER A 110 3.08 -40.30 26.16
N HIS A 111 4.23 -39.75 25.73
CA HIS A 111 5.13 -38.87 26.47
C HIS A 111 5.82 -39.56 27.66
N THR A 112 6.07 -40.86 27.57
CA THR A 112 6.57 -41.64 28.71
C THR A 112 8.09 -41.74 28.83
N ALA A 113 8.90 -41.39 27.83
CA ALA A 113 10.36 -41.58 27.94
C ALA A 113 11.22 -40.83 26.90
N GLY A 114 11.28 -39.50 26.89
CA GLY A 114 12.38 -38.70 26.28
C GLY A 114 12.74 -38.90 24.78
N VAL A 115 12.08 -39.81 24.06
CA VAL A 115 12.33 -40.19 22.66
C VAL A 115 11.03 -39.96 21.91
N GLN A 116 11.07 -39.11 20.89
CA GLN A 116 9.89 -38.73 20.11
C GLN A 116 9.41 -39.87 19.21
N THR A 117 8.10 -39.99 19.06
CA THR A 117 7.45 -40.88 18.09
C THR A 117 7.32 -40.15 16.75
N PHE A 118 7.81 -40.76 15.66
CA PHE A 118 7.63 -40.16 14.34
C PHE A 118 7.52 -41.15 13.19
N VAL A 119 7.01 -40.65 12.07
CA VAL A 119 7.05 -41.33 10.78
C VAL A 119 7.72 -40.42 9.77
N GLU A 120 8.63 -40.99 8.99
CA GLU A 120 9.31 -40.30 7.89
C GLU A 120 9.05 -41.01 6.57
N MET A 121 8.51 -40.27 5.60
CA MET A 121 8.38 -40.70 4.21
C MET A 121 9.43 -39.99 3.38
N THR A 122 10.33 -40.73 2.74
CA THR A 122 11.29 -40.19 1.76
C THR A 122 10.92 -40.56 0.32
N GLY A 123 9.89 -41.40 0.14
CA GLY A 123 9.34 -41.79 -1.14
C GLY A 123 8.09 -42.68 -0.98
N GLY A 124 7.78 -43.47 -2.01
CA GLY A 124 6.65 -44.40 -1.98
C GLY A 124 5.27 -43.72 -1.95
N ARG A 125 4.25 -44.50 -1.59
CA ARG A 125 2.85 -44.05 -1.56
C ARG A 125 2.12 -44.59 -0.34
N LEU A 126 1.48 -43.72 0.43
CA LEU A 126 0.61 -44.05 1.54
C LEU A 126 -0.84 -43.79 1.13
N VAL A 127 -1.66 -44.85 1.04
CA VAL A 127 -3.06 -44.77 0.61
C VAL A 127 -3.96 -45.19 1.77
N ILE A 128 -4.82 -44.30 2.24
CA ILE A 128 -5.75 -44.55 3.35
C ILE A 128 -7.20 -44.46 2.84
N LEU A 129 -7.79 -45.63 2.63
CA LEU A 129 -9.15 -45.85 2.11
C LEU A 129 -10.15 -46.26 3.23
N GLY A 130 -9.67 -46.33 4.47
CA GLY A 130 -10.41 -46.91 5.61
C GLY A 130 -11.51 -46.02 6.18
N LYS A 131 -12.12 -46.43 7.31
CA LYS A 131 -13.10 -45.64 8.07
C LYS A 131 -12.46 -44.54 8.92
N LYS A 132 -11.14 -44.58 9.11
CA LYS A 132 -10.34 -43.60 9.83
C LYS A 132 -9.15 -43.19 8.96
N GLY A 133 -8.75 -41.93 9.08
CA GLY A 133 -7.66 -41.36 8.30
C GLY A 133 -6.31 -41.45 8.98
N LEU A 134 -5.51 -40.41 8.79
CA LEU A 134 -4.19 -40.24 9.38
C LEU A 134 -4.32 -39.35 10.62
N THR A 135 -3.78 -39.79 11.76
CA THR A 135 -3.84 -39.00 12.98
C THR A 135 -2.47 -38.93 13.63
N CYS A 136 -1.97 -37.72 13.80
CA CYS A 136 -0.82 -37.38 14.61
C CYS A 136 -1.35 -36.75 15.88
N LYS A 137 -1.01 -37.31 17.05
CA LYS A 137 -1.45 -36.77 18.34
C LYS A 137 -0.40 -36.97 19.41
N LYS A 138 -0.48 -36.18 20.48
CA LYS A 138 0.39 -36.25 21.66
C LYS A 138 1.85 -36.26 21.22
N GLU A 139 2.34 -35.19 20.61
CA GLU A 139 3.74 -35.11 20.13
C GLU A 139 4.15 -36.21 19.11
N GLY A 140 3.21 -36.99 18.56
CA GLY A 140 3.51 -37.89 17.44
C GLY A 140 3.70 -37.08 16.17
N HIS A 141 4.87 -37.15 15.53
CA HIS A 141 5.20 -36.31 14.38
C HIS A 141 5.18 -37.07 13.05
N PHE A 142 4.88 -36.37 11.96
CA PHE A 142 4.94 -36.93 10.61
C PHE A 142 5.77 -36.03 9.70
N TYR A 143 6.73 -36.62 8.99
CA TYR A 143 7.63 -35.95 8.06
C TYR A 143 7.42 -36.54 6.66
N LEU A 144 6.84 -35.77 5.74
CA LEU A 144 6.77 -36.09 4.32
C LEU A 144 7.88 -35.32 3.60
N LYS A 145 8.99 -36.01 3.33
CA LYS A 145 10.19 -35.47 2.65
C LYS A 145 10.28 -35.88 1.17
N GLY A 146 9.43 -36.82 0.77
CA GLY A 146 9.22 -37.31 -0.58
C GLY A 146 8.15 -38.40 -0.59
N GLY A 147 7.40 -38.52 -1.68
CA GLY A 147 6.33 -39.51 -1.84
C GLY A 147 4.92 -38.91 -1.85
N ILE A 148 3.93 -39.79 -1.87
CA ILE A 148 2.53 -39.41 -2.06
C ILE A 148 1.68 -39.92 -0.90
N ILE A 149 0.86 -39.06 -0.30
CA ILE A 149 -0.20 -39.41 0.64
C ILE A 149 -1.54 -39.18 -0.02
N GLU A 150 -2.38 -40.20 -0.05
CA GLU A 150 -3.77 -40.11 -0.45
C GLU A 150 -4.64 -40.59 0.70
N CYS A 151 -5.47 -39.72 1.25
CA CYS A 151 -6.30 -40.03 2.40
C CYS A 151 -7.75 -39.71 2.07
N GLU A 152 -8.63 -40.71 2.05
CA GLU A 152 -10.07 -40.52 1.82
C GLU A 152 -10.82 -40.14 3.12
N ARG A 153 -10.10 -39.63 4.11
CA ARG A 153 -10.54 -39.34 5.48
C ARG A 153 -9.77 -38.16 6.04
N ASP A 154 -10.11 -37.76 7.25
CA ASP A 154 -9.40 -36.69 7.95
C ASP A 154 -7.91 -36.99 8.10
N ILE A 155 -7.08 -36.01 7.77
CA ILE A 155 -5.73 -35.89 8.30
C ILE A 155 -5.82 -34.96 9.51
N SER A 156 -5.59 -35.53 10.69
CA SER A 156 -5.69 -34.84 11.99
C SER A 156 -4.30 -34.67 12.60
N ILE A 157 -4.00 -33.45 13.01
CA ILE A 157 -2.77 -33.06 13.73
C ILE A 157 -3.22 -32.43 15.03
N GLU A 158 -2.97 -33.08 16.14
CA GLU A 158 -3.60 -32.79 17.41
C GLU A 158 -2.57 -32.78 18.54
N GLU A 159 -2.87 -32.14 19.67
CA GLU A 159 -2.17 -32.39 20.95
C GLU A 159 -0.63 -32.28 20.84
N GLY A 160 -0.08 -31.17 20.32
CA GLY A 160 1.37 -30.96 20.22
C GLY A 160 2.06 -31.54 18.97
N SER A 161 1.31 -32.30 18.17
CA SER A 161 1.86 -32.94 16.98
C SER A 161 2.25 -31.96 15.88
N LYS A 162 3.21 -32.40 15.06
CA LYS A 162 3.73 -31.63 13.92
C LYS A 162 3.68 -32.48 12.67
N PHE A 163 3.26 -31.86 11.57
CA PHE A 163 3.26 -32.45 10.24
C PHE A 163 4.10 -31.59 9.32
N PHE A 164 5.16 -32.15 8.75
CA PHE A 164 6.07 -31.45 7.85
C PHE A 164 5.91 -31.99 6.43
N VAL A 165 5.83 -31.07 5.48
CA VAL A 165 5.83 -31.34 4.04
C VAL A 165 6.99 -30.57 3.41
N ASP A 166 8.00 -31.30 2.96
CA ASP A 166 9.14 -30.79 2.22
C ASP A 166 9.48 -31.72 1.04
N GLU A 167 10.47 -31.35 0.24
CA GLU A 167 10.93 -32.16 -0.90
C GLU A 167 12.43 -32.47 -0.82
N SER A 168 12.96 -32.56 0.41
CA SER A 168 14.38 -32.82 0.66
C SER A 168 14.86 -34.19 0.16
N SER A 169 13.94 -35.13 -0.05
CA SER A 169 14.21 -36.49 -0.54
C SER A 169 13.49 -36.85 -1.85
N GLY A 170 12.60 -35.98 -2.35
CA GLY A 170 11.85 -36.18 -3.59
C GLY A 170 10.54 -35.40 -3.61
N ALA A 171 9.80 -35.48 -4.71
CA ALA A 171 8.53 -34.78 -4.85
C ALA A 171 7.51 -35.25 -3.79
N SER A 172 6.84 -34.29 -3.15
CA SER A 172 5.89 -34.55 -2.07
C SER A 172 4.48 -34.12 -2.46
N SER A 173 3.51 -35.01 -2.30
CA SER A 173 2.11 -34.71 -2.58
C SER A 173 1.20 -35.23 -1.48
N ILE A 174 0.27 -34.40 -1.02
CA ILE A 174 -0.84 -34.79 -0.16
C ILE A 174 -2.13 -34.49 -0.88
N THR A 175 -2.95 -35.51 -1.05
CA THR A 175 -4.33 -35.37 -1.49
C THR A 175 -5.24 -35.87 -0.38
N VAL A 176 -6.00 -34.95 0.22
CA VAL A 176 -7.12 -35.31 1.09
C VAL A 176 -8.33 -35.51 0.19
N ASN A 177 -8.57 -36.77 -0.17
CA ASN A 177 -9.67 -37.24 -1.00
C ASN A 177 -10.95 -37.42 -0.20
N VAL A 178 -12.06 -37.52 -0.93
CA VAL A 178 -13.40 -37.73 -0.37
C VAL A 178 -13.82 -39.15 -0.66
N ASP A 179 -14.28 -39.90 0.35
CA ASP A 179 -15.01 -41.13 0.11
C ASP A 179 -16.53 -40.89 0.04
N GLY A 180 -17.27 -41.92 -0.37
CA GLY A 180 -18.72 -41.85 -0.64
C GLY A 180 -19.64 -41.47 0.54
N ASP A 181 -19.14 -41.25 1.76
CA ASP A 181 -19.91 -40.75 2.91
C ASP A 181 -19.68 -39.26 3.25
N GLY A 182 -18.87 -38.55 2.47
CA GLY A 182 -18.72 -37.09 2.56
C GLY A 182 -17.79 -36.59 3.67
N LYS A 183 -16.79 -37.37 4.08
CA LYS A 183 -15.79 -37.00 5.10
C LYS A 183 -14.40 -36.82 4.48
N GLY A 184 -13.60 -35.89 4.99
CA GLY A 184 -12.24 -35.60 4.50
C GLY A 184 -11.81 -34.16 4.79
N LYS A 185 -11.18 -33.95 5.95
CA LYS A 185 -10.67 -32.63 6.39
C LYS A 185 -9.17 -32.65 6.63
N LEU A 186 -8.51 -31.51 6.47
CA LEU A 186 -7.23 -31.26 7.14
C LEU A 186 -7.54 -30.53 8.45
N LYS A 187 -7.24 -31.18 9.57
CA LYS A 187 -7.52 -30.68 10.92
C LYS A 187 -6.21 -30.39 11.64
N VAL A 188 -6.03 -29.15 12.08
CA VAL A 188 -4.96 -28.76 12.99
C VAL A 188 -5.60 -28.33 14.29
N LYS A 189 -5.36 -29.08 15.38
CA LYS A 189 -6.06 -28.94 16.65
C LYS A 189 -5.11 -28.74 17.81
N GLY A 190 -5.02 -27.50 18.30
CA GLY A 190 -4.40 -27.23 19.58
C GLY A 190 -5.19 -27.91 20.69
N LYS A 191 -4.49 -28.48 21.67
CA LYS A 191 -5.09 -28.98 22.91
C LYS A 191 -4.07 -29.01 24.02
N THR A 192 -4.43 -28.40 25.15
CA THR A 192 -3.64 -28.43 26.38
C THR A 192 -3.49 -29.88 26.85
N LEU A 193 -2.25 -30.38 26.94
CA LEU A 193 -1.96 -31.68 27.53
C LEU A 193 -2.19 -31.67 29.06
N PRO A 194 -2.41 -32.84 29.70
CA PRO A 194 -2.58 -32.92 31.16
C PRO A 194 -1.43 -32.33 31.99
N SER A 195 -0.26 -32.14 31.38
CA SER A 195 0.92 -31.48 31.99
C SER A 195 0.76 -29.95 32.16
N GLY A 196 -0.27 -29.34 31.57
CA GLY A 196 -0.55 -27.90 31.68
C GLY A 196 0.37 -26.99 30.86
N ILE A 197 1.27 -27.56 30.05
CA ILE A 197 2.19 -26.83 29.17
C ILE A 197 1.55 -26.73 27.77
N PRO A 198 1.57 -25.55 27.11
CA PRO A 198 1.27 -25.37 25.69
C PRO A 198 2.23 -26.17 24.80
N TYR A 199 1.75 -26.89 23.79
CA TYR A 199 2.60 -27.68 22.88
C TYR A 199 2.43 -27.35 21.39
N GLY A 200 1.27 -26.86 20.98
CA GLY A 200 0.87 -26.36 19.68
C GLY A 200 0.71 -27.48 18.65
N ALA A 201 -0.35 -27.43 17.86
CA ALA A 201 -0.49 -28.30 16.70
C ALA A 201 -0.07 -27.56 15.43
N TYR A 202 0.80 -28.17 14.62
CA TYR A 202 1.40 -27.49 13.49
C TYR A 202 1.40 -28.30 12.20
N PHE A 203 0.91 -27.68 11.13
CA PHE A 203 1.14 -28.12 9.76
C PHE A 203 2.14 -27.18 9.09
N TYR A 204 3.27 -27.71 8.67
CA TYR A 204 4.34 -26.98 7.99
C TYR A 204 4.49 -27.48 6.56
N GLN A 205 4.46 -26.57 5.61
CA GLN A 205 4.79 -26.85 4.21
C GLN A 205 5.90 -25.91 3.75
N SER A 206 7.03 -26.47 3.33
CA SER A 206 8.14 -25.72 2.71
C SER A 206 8.31 -26.03 1.23
N ALA A 207 7.70 -27.11 0.72
CA ALA A 207 7.68 -27.49 -0.69
C ALA A 207 6.49 -28.44 -0.97
N GLY A 208 6.40 -29.00 -2.18
CA GLY A 208 5.39 -30.00 -2.54
C GLY A 208 4.00 -29.44 -2.82
N ASN A 209 3.05 -30.35 -3.03
CA ASN A 209 1.67 -30.04 -3.38
C ASN A 209 0.70 -30.60 -2.33
N VAL A 210 -0.18 -29.76 -1.79
CA VAL A 210 -1.20 -30.14 -0.83
C VAL A 210 -2.55 -29.72 -1.37
N VAL A 211 -3.45 -30.69 -1.54
CA VAL A 211 -4.79 -30.46 -2.07
C VAL A 211 -5.84 -31.04 -1.13
N ILE A 212 -6.75 -30.18 -0.67
CA ILE A 212 -7.97 -30.56 0.04
C ILE A 212 -9.11 -30.49 -0.98
N ASN A 213 -9.54 -31.67 -1.48
CA ASN A 213 -10.35 -31.81 -2.70
C ASN A 213 -11.81 -31.38 -2.58
N ALA A 214 -12.47 -31.22 -3.74
CA ALA A 214 -13.88 -30.85 -3.87
C ALA A 214 -14.87 -32.03 -4.09
N GLY A 215 -15.44 -32.61 -3.02
CA GLY A 215 -16.64 -33.48 -3.05
C GLY A 215 -18.01 -32.80 -2.78
N ALA A 216 -19.07 -33.58 -2.51
CA ALA A 216 -20.46 -33.07 -2.35
C ALA A 216 -20.87 -32.68 -0.90
N ASN A 217 -19.98 -32.82 0.09
CA ASN A 217 -20.23 -32.64 1.54
C ASN A 217 -18.96 -32.06 2.23
N PRO A 218 -19.02 -31.51 3.47
CA PRO A 218 -18.13 -30.42 3.91
C PRO A 218 -16.64 -30.77 3.89
N LYS A 219 -15.93 -30.01 3.06
CA LYS A 219 -14.47 -29.98 2.91
C LYS A 219 -14.02 -28.80 3.74
N GLU A 220 -13.09 -29.01 4.62
CA GLU A 220 -12.70 -27.99 5.59
C GLU A 220 -11.20 -28.09 5.82
N LEU A 221 -10.52 -26.97 5.65
CA LEU A 221 -9.34 -26.69 6.44
C LEU A 221 -9.86 -26.21 7.79
N GLU A 222 -9.75 -27.06 8.81
CA GLU A 222 -10.23 -26.77 10.17
C GLU A 222 -9.03 -26.48 11.07
N ILE A 223 -8.95 -25.26 11.58
CA ILE A 223 -7.91 -24.80 12.48
C ILE A 223 -8.58 -24.52 13.84
N ASP A 224 -8.43 -25.46 14.77
CA ASP A 224 -9.11 -25.51 16.07
C ASP A 224 -8.10 -25.20 17.17
N GLY A 225 -8.01 -23.96 17.61
CA GLY A 225 -7.19 -23.55 18.75
C GLY A 225 -7.80 -24.00 20.08
N ASP A 226 -6.96 -24.09 21.11
CA ASP A 226 -7.38 -24.23 22.50
C ASP A 226 -6.80 -23.06 23.30
N LYS A 227 -7.42 -22.72 24.43
CA LYS A 227 -7.09 -21.60 25.33
C LYS A 227 -5.60 -21.44 25.66
N ASN A 228 -4.83 -22.53 25.63
CA ASN A 228 -3.39 -22.51 25.90
C ASN A 228 -2.58 -23.13 24.76
N ASP A 229 -3.16 -23.28 23.55
CA ASP A 229 -2.50 -24.04 22.49
C ASP A 229 -2.78 -23.50 21.09
N THR A 230 -1.73 -23.11 20.39
CA THR A 230 -1.80 -22.59 19.02
C THR A 230 -2.08 -23.73 18.04
N ALA A 231 -3.04 -23.51 17.13
CA ALA A 231 -3.21 -24.33 15.94
C ALA A 231 -2.71 -23.51 14.75
N MET A 232 -1.68 -23.99 14.05
CA MET A 232 -1.05 -23.21 12.98
C MET A 232 -0.87 -24.03 11.69
N VAL A 233 -1.24 -23.39 10.58
CA VAL A 233 -0.88 -23.81 9.23
C VAL A 233 0.16 -22.81 8.72
N SER A 234 1.37 -23.28 8.45
CA SER A 234 2.48 -22.44 7.99
C SER A 234 2.98 -22.93 6.63
N ILE A 235 2.87 -22.05 5.64
CA ILE A 235 3.26 -22.29 4.26
C ILE A 235 4.41 -21.34 3.92
N SER A 236 5.56 -21.91 3.58
CA SER A 236 6.78 -21.21 3.20
C SER A 236 7.23 -21.54 1.77
N GLY A 237 6.61 -22.53 1.14
CA GLY A 237 6.87 -22.93 -0.24
C GLY A 237 5.86 -23.98 -0.72
N GLY A 238 5.96 -24.35 -2.00
CA GLY A 238 5.04 -25.30 -2.63
C GLY A 238 3.67 -24.71 -2.97
N ASN A 239 2.70 -25.58 -3.25
CA ASN A 239 1.32 -25.23 -3.55
C ASN A 239 0.38 -25.82 -2.49
N PHE A 240 -0.48 -25.00 -1.90
CA PHE A 240 -1.53 -25.40 -0.98
C PHE A 240 -2.87 -24.95 -1.53
N THR A 241 -3.76 -25.88 -1.86
CA THR A 241 -5.08 -25.57 -2.38
C THR A 241 -6.15 -26.18 -1.48
N ASN A 242 -6.98 -25.31 -0.90
CA ASN A 242 -8.19 -25.71 -0.19
C ASN A 242 -9.41 -25.38 -1.06
N PHE A 243 -10.04 -26.40 -1.64
CA PHE A 243 -11.31 -26.27 -2.36
C PHE A 243 -12.54 -26.26 -1.44
N GLY A 244 -12.33 -26.34 -0.13
CA GLY A 244 -13.35 -26.31 0.91
C GLY A 244 -13.38 -25.03 1.72
N PHE A 245 -14.27 -25.02 2.72
CA PHE A 245 -14.31 -23.99 3.74
C PHE A 245 -12.98 -23.90 4.48
N THR A 246 -12.63 -22.70 4.92
CA THR A 246 -11.53 -22.49 5.86
C THR A 246 -12.11 -21.98 7.16
N THR A 247 -12.11 -22.83 8.18
CA THR A 247 -12.81 -22.58 9.44
C THR A 247 -11.82 -22.46 10.59
N PHE A 248 -11.94 -21.35 11.31
CA PHE A 248 -11.21 -21.07 12.55
C PHE A 248 -12.13 -21.40 13.72
N LYS A 249 -11.63 -22.14 14.72
CA LYS A 249 -12.34 -22.51 15.94
C LYS A 249 -11.46 -22.29 17.16
N GLU A 250 -12.08 -22.06 18.31
CA GLU A 250 -11.41 -21.96 19.60
C GLU A 250 -12.31 -22.58 20.67
N LYS A 251 -11.72 -23.37 21.56
CA LYS A 251 -12.41 -23.88 22.75
C LYS A 251 -11.84 -23.22 24.00
N GLY A 252 -12.67 -22.43 24.71
CA GLY A 252 -12.39 -22.04 26.10
C GLY A 252 -12.81 -20.62 26.48
N ASN A 253 -12.82 -20.35 27.80
CA ASN A 253 -13.10 -19.03 28.38
C ASN A 253 -11.88 -18.55 29.18
N GLY A 254 -10.77 -18.31 28.47
CA GLY A 254 -9.44 -18.19 29.07
C GLY A 254 -8.73 -16.86 29.05
N THR A 255 -7.60 -16.81 29.76
CA THR A 255 -6.80 -15.60 30.03
C THR A 255 -5.57 -15.46 29.10
N TYR A 256 -5.19 -16.49 28.33
CA TYR A 256 -4.04 -16.47 27.42
C TYR A 256 -4.48 -16.47 25.95
N ALA A 257 -3.77 -15.70 25.14
CA ALA A 257 -4.01 -15.45 23.71
C ALA A 257 -3.35 -16.53 22.85
N SER A 258 -3.98 -17.71 22.71
CA SER A 258 -3.53 -18.75 21.79
C SER A 258 -4.52 -18.84 20.64
N TYR A 259 -4.04 -18.75 19.40
CA TYR A 259 -4.92 -18.45 18.27
C TYR A 259 -4.78 -19.44 17.11
N PRO A 260 -5.87 -19.71 16.37
CA PRO A 260 -5.79 -20.41 15.09
C PRO A 260 -5.18 -19.47 14.03
N VAL A 261 -4.06 -19.87 13.40
CA VAL A 261 -3.26 -19.00 12.50
C VAL A 261 -2.99 -19.68 11.16
N ILE A 262 -3.12 -18.91 10.07
CA ILE A 262 -2.52 -19.23 8.77
C ILE A 262 -1.37 -18.26 8.51
N ASN A 263 -0.15 -18.79 8.38
CA ASN A 263 1.04 -18.04 7.99
C ASN A 263 1.46 -18.40 6.57
N VAL A 264 1.55 -17.40 5.70
CA VAL A 264 2.05 -17.52 4.33
C VAL A 264 3.31 -16.67 4.22
N SER A 265 4.45 -17.32 4.07
CA SER A 265 5.77 -16.67 3.93
C SER A 265 6.43 -16.96 2.58
N GLY A 266 5.81 -17.85 1.78
CA GLY A 266 6.26 -18.23 0.45
C GLY A 266 5.29 -19.23 -0.19
N GLY A 267 5.60 -19.67 -1.40
CA GLY A 267 4.75 -20.60 -2.16
C GLY A 267 3.44 -19.96 -2.64
N THR A 268 2.46 -20.81 -2.94
CA THR A 268 1.14 -20.42 -3.42
C THR A 268 0.07 -21.05 -2.54
N VAL A 269 -0.84 -20.23 -2.00
CA VAL A 269 -2.00 -20.67 -1.21
C VAL A 269 -3.27 -20.25 -1.94
N ILE A 270 -4.20 -21.18 -2.16
CA ILE A 270 -5.49 -20.93 -2.79
C ILE A 270 -6.60 -21.36 -1.84
N LEU A 271 -7.43 -20.41 -1.42
CA LEU A 271 -8.62 -20.64 -0.59
C LEU A 271 -9.86 -20.38 -1.45
N THR A 272 -10.64 -21.44 -1.70
CA THR A 272 -11.62 -21.45 -2.81
C THR A 272 -13.08 -21.35 -2.38
N ASP A 273 -13.38 -21.59 -1.11
CA ASP A 273 -14.72 -21.50 -0.51
C ASP A 273 -14.61 -20.76 0.84
N ASN A 274 -15.74 -20.36 1.44
CA ASN A 274 -15.80 -19.33 2.50
C ASN A 274 -14.66 -19.44 3.53
N VAL A 275 -14.02 -18.30 3.79
CA VAL A 275 -12.98 -18.12 4.80
C VAL A 275 -13.56 -17.27 5.94
N GLY A 276 -13.42 -17.77 7.17
CA GLY A 276 -13.92 -17.08 8.35
C GLY A 276 -15.25 -17.63 8.86
N ASP A 277 -15.83 -16.95 9.84
CA ASP A 277 -16.87 -17.48 10.72
C ASP A 277 -18.29 -17.35 10.14
N ASP A 278 -18.59 -18.05 9.04
CA ASP A 278 -19.91 -17.97 8.39
C ASP A 278 -20.83 -19.18 8.63
N GLN A 279 -20.57 -20.03 9.65
CA GLN A 279 -21.46 -21.19 9.91
C GLN A 279 -21.70 -21.56 11.39
N PHE A 280 -20.99 -20.99 12.38
CA PHE A 280 -21.13 -21.43 13.78
C PHE A 280 -21.37 -20.33 14.80
N GLN A 281 -22.19 -19.33 14.44
CA GLN A 281 -23.06 -18.71 15.44
C GLN A 281 -24.13 -19.71 15.92
N LYS A 282 -23.75 -20.72 16.72
CA LYS A 282 -24.59 -21.44 17.70
C LYS A 282 -23.85 -22.61 18.37
N SER A 283 -23.33 -22.37 19.57
CA SER A 283 -23.80 -22.97 20.84
C SER A 283 -22.76 -22.81 21.95
N GLY A 284 -22.60 -21.57 22.44
CA GLY A 284 -21.97 -21.31 23.74
C GLY A 284 -20.44 -21.21 23.80
N GLY A 285 -19.73 -21.22 22.66
CA GLY A 285 -18.31 -20.84 22.57
C GLY A 285 -18.15 -19.38 22.13
N LYS A 286 -17.10 -18.69 22.61
CA LYS A 286 -16.71 -17.36 22.08
C LYS A 286 -16.12 -17.53 20.68
N ASP A 287 -16.38 -16.57 19.80
CA ASP A 287 -15.86 -16.56 18.42
C ASP A 287 -14.33 -16.55 18.47
N ALA A 288 -13.71 -17.50 17.75
CA ALA A 288 -12.27 -17.60 17.63
C ALA A 288 -11.76 -16.52 16.66
N PRO A 289 -10.71 -15.77 17.01
CA PRO A 289 -10.17 -14.79 16.10
C PRO A 289 -9.60 -15.44 14.83
N VAL A 290 -9.96 -14.87 13.68
CA VAL A 290 -9.37 -15.20 12.39
C VAL A 290 -8.01 -14.52 12.29
N TYR A 291 -6.91 -15.28 12.27
CA TYR A 291 -5.57 -14.75 12.02
C TYR A 291 -4.96 -15.30 10.73
N ILE A 292 -4.74 -14.40 9.78
CA ILE A 292 -4.02 -14.69 8.53
C ILE A 292 -2.89 -13.69 8.38
N ASN A 293 -1.67 -14.17 8.18
CA ASN A 293 -0.49 -13.35 7.90
C ASN A 293 0.15 -13.75 6.58
N CYS A 294 0.28 -12.80 5.67
CA CYS A 294 0.99 -12.94 4.41
C CYS A 294 2.26 -12.06 4.43
N SER A 295 3.42 -12.68 4.57
CA SER A 295 4.74 -12.02 4.56
C SER A 295 5.52 -12.30 3.27
N GLY A 296 5.08 -13.27 2.47
CA GLY A 296 5.67 -13.65 1.19
C GLY A 296 4.76 -14.59 0.41
N GLY A 297 5.16 -14.97 -0.80
CA GLY A 297 4.39 -15.88 -1.66
C GLY A 297 3.13 -15.26 -2.27
N ASN A 298 2.23 -16.11 -2.77
CA ASN A 298 0.96 -15.69 -3.37
C ASN A 298 -0.21 -16.27 -2.58
N LEU A 299 -1.13 -15.42 -2.15
CA LEU A 299 -2.35 -15.83 -1.45
C LEU A 299 -3.58 -15.45 -2.26
N TYR A 300 -4.24 -16.46 -2.83
CA TYR A 300 -5.45 -16.32 -3.63
C TYR A 300 -6.68 -16.59 -2.78
N PHE A 301 -7.53 -15.58 -2.65
CA PHE A 301 -8.89 -15.75 -2.18
C PHE A 301 -9.86 -15.82 -3.37
N LYS A 302 -10.38 -17.01 -3.57
CA LYS A 302 -11.52 -17.30 -4.43
C LYS A 302 -12.79 -17.52 -3.58
N ALA A 303 -12.76 -17.08 -2.34
CA ALA A 303 -13.78 -17.25 -1.32
C ALA A 303 -14.29 -15.91 -0.77
N ARG A 304 -15.52 -15.89 -0.26
CA ARG A 304 -16.02 -14.86 0.65
C ARG A 304 -15.17 -14.87 1.92
N MET A 305 -14.84 -13.69 2.41
CA MET A 305 -14.24 -13.51 3.73
C MET A 305 -15.24 -12.84 4.66
N ASN A 306 -15.41 -13.40 5.86
CA ASN A 306 -16.25 -12.83 6.92
C ASN A 306 -15.47 -12.70 8.22
N MET A 307 -15.11 -11.46 8.58
CA MET A 307 -14.45 -11.08 9.83
C MET A 307 -15.37 -10.11 10.58
N ASN A 308 -15.69 -10.43 11.83
CA ASN A 308 -16.78 -9.80 12.57
C ASN A 308 -16.45 -9.57 14.06
N SER A 309 -15.19 -9.75 14.44
CA SER A 309 -14.71 -9.58 15.81
C SER A 309 -13.53 -8.60 15.87
N PRO A 310 -13.40 -7.76 16.91
CA PRO A 310 -12.26 -6.85 17.07
C PRO A 310 -10.89 -7.54 17.15
N VAL A 311 -10.90 -8.84 17.41
CA VAL A 311 -9.69 -9.68 17.46
C VAL A 311 -9.41 -10.42 16.16
N ASP A 312 -10.30 -10.33 15.16
CA ASP A 312 -10.03 -10.84 13.82
C ASP A 312 -9.01 -9.93 13.13
N LEU A 313 -7.92 -10.53 12.66
CA LEU A 313 -6.81 -9.80 12.07
C LEU A 313 -6.29 -10.51 10.81
N PHE A 314 -6.32 -9.76 9.73
CA PHE A 314 -5.64 -10.09 8.49
C PHE A 314 -4.47 -9.14 8.31
N THR A 315 -3.27 -9.67 8.10
CA THR A 315 -2.06 -8.87 7.87
C THR A 315 -1.31 -9.27 6.61
N GLN A 316 -0.81 -8.26 5.89
CA GLN A 316 0.23 -8.40 4.88
C GLN A 316 1.40 -7.49 5.28
N SER A 317 2.52 -8.11 5.65
CA SER A 317 3.66 -7.46 6.31
C SER A 317 4.97 -7.54 5.52
N GLY A 318 4.98 -8.26 4.40
CA GLY A 318 6.14 -8.40 3.52
C GLY A 318 5.74 -8.49 2.05
N THR A 319 6.60 -9.07 1.22
CA THR A 319 6.49 -9.09 -0.24
C THR A 319 5.52 -10.14 -0.80
N GLY A 320 4.54 -10.56 0.02
CA GLY A 320 3.56 -11.54 -0.41
C GLY A 320 2.45 -10.82 -1.15
N THR A 321 2.02 -11.30 -2.31
CA THR A 321 0.92 -10.67 -3.06
C THR A 321 -0.42 -11.35 -2.75
N ILE A 322 -1.45 -10.54 -2.54
CA ILE A 322 -2.81 -11.03 -2.26
C ILE A 322 -3.68 -10.82 -3.49
N TYR A 323 -4.36 -11.88 -3.90
CA TYR A 323 -5.26 -11.87 -5.05
C TYR A 323 -6.68 -12.19 -4.63
N PHE A 324 -7.60 -11.32 -5.04
CA PHE A 324 -9.02 -11.56 -4.94
C PHE A 324 -9.54 -12.03 -6.32
N GLN A 325 -9.90 -13.34 -6.45
CA GLN A 325 -10.44 -13.99 -7.67
C GLN A 325 -11.90 -14.62 -7.74
N ASN A 326 -12.95 -14.26 -6.97
CA ASN A 326 -14.36 -14.71 -7.05
C ASN A 326 -15.43 -13.59 -7.03
N ASN A 327 -16.69 -13.83 -7.40
CA ASN A 327 -17.72 -12.76 -7.42
C ASN A 327 -18.46 -12.55 -6.08
N GLU A 328 -17.76 -12.55 -4.94
CA GLU A 328 -18.40 -12.56 -3.61
C GLU A 328 -18.12 -11.32 -2.74
N GLN A 329 -18.91 -11.17 -1.69
CA GLN A 329 -18.79 -10.10 -0.70
C GLN A 329 -17.67 -10.38 0.29
N TRP A 330 -17.03 -9.33 0.76
CA TRP A 330 -16.00 -9.36 1.79
C TRP A 330 -16.45 -8.48 2.94
N ILE A 331 -16.71 -9.10 4.09
CA ILE A 331 -17.31 -8.43 5.24
C ILE A 331 -16.25 -8.30 6.32
N ILE A 332 -15.86 -7.07 6.63
CA ILE A 332 -15.02 -6.71 7.79
C ILE A 332 -15.75 -5.66 8.58
N LYS A 333 -16.17 -6.02 9.79
CA LYS A 333 -17.00 -5.17 10.65
C LYS A 333 -16.69 -5.36 12.13
N ASN A 334 -17.30 -4.54 12.98
CA ASN A 334 -17.17 -4.65 14.44
C ASN A 334 -15.71 -4.63 14.93
N GLY A 335 -14.88 -3.73 14.38
CA GLY A 335 -13.48 -3.58 14.77
C GLY A 335 -12.51 -4.60 14.17
N ALA A 336 -12.98 -5.57 13.38
CA ALA A 336 -12.11 -6.47 12.64
C ALA A 336 -11.17 -5.67 11.72
N THR A 337 -9.96 -6.18 11.52
CA THR A 337 -8.90 -5.43 10.83
C THR A 337 -8.30 -6.21 9.67
N PHE A 338 -8.29 -5.58 8.49
CA PHE A 338 -7.42 -5.95 7.36
C PHE A 338 -6.34 -4.89 7.19
N THR A 339 -5.08 -5.31 7.27
CA THR A 339 -3.94 -4.40 7.14
C THR A 339 -2.91 -4.96 6.16
N SER A 340 -2.78 -4.29 5.03
CA SER A 340 -1.67 -4.42 4.11
C SER A 340 -0.71 -3.25 4.28
N SER A 341 0.57 -3.55 4.49
CA SER A 341 1.60 -2.58 4.87
C SER A 341 2.88 -2.63 4.03
N ALA A 342 3.00 -3.55 3.07
CA ALA A 342 4.26 -3.81 2.37
C ALA A 342 4.14 -4.13 0.87
N ASP A 343 3.03 -4.69 0.40
CA ASP A 343 2.87 -5.09 -1.01
C ASP A 343 1.43 -4.85 -1.50
N THR A 344 1.10 -5.42 -2.65
CA THR A 344 -0.09 -5.15 -3.43
C THR A 344 -1.20 -6.12 -3.08
N VAL A 345 -2.41 -5.56 -2.98
CA VAL A 345 -3.65 -6.30 -2.94
C VAL A 345 -4.37 -6.09 -4.27
N ILE A 346 -4.63 -7.19 -4.99
CA ILE A 346 -5.10 -7.16 -6.38
C ILE A 346 -6.52 -7.72 -6.49
N PHE A 347 -7.43 -6.91 -7.04
CA PHE A 347 -8.81 -7.27 -7.37
C PHE A 347 -8.89 -7.73 -8.84
N GLN A 348 -9.22 -8.99 -9.09
CA GLN A 348 -9.20 -9.60 -10.44
C GLN A 348 -10.58 -10.03 -10.96
N ASN A 349 -11.64 -9.74 -10.21
CA ASN A 349 -13.04 -10.05 -10.52
C ASN A 349 -13.93 -9.05 -9.77
N THR A 350 -15.26 -9.11 -9.94
CA THR A 350 -16.18 -8.25 -9.19
C THR A 350 -16.08 -8.53 -7.69
N ARG A 351 -15.91 -7.49 -6.88
CA ARG A 351 -15.91 -7.54 -5.41
C ARG A 351 -16.75 -6.47 -4.79
N THR A 352 -17.38 -6.85 -3.70
CA THR A 352 -18.03 -5.92 -2.80
C THR A 352 -17.31 -5.98 -1.46
N LEU A 353 -16.58 -4.92 -1.13
CA LEU A 353 -16.10 -4.67 0.23
C LEU A 353 -17.28 -4.18 1.06
N MET A 354 -17.41 -4.69 2.27
CA MET A 354 -18.51 -4.36 3.18
C MET A 354 -18.06 -4.33 4.62
N GLY A 355 -18.78 -3.57 5.42
CA GLY A 355 -18.82 -3.70 6.87
C GLY A 355 -18.56 -2.39 7.60
N VAL A 356 -19.41 -2.14 8.59
CA VAL A 356 -19.38 -0.96 9.44
C VAL A 356 -18.33 -1.15 10.54
N ASP A 357 -17.56 -0.11 10.83
CA ASP A 357 -16.49 -0.10 11.84
C ASP A 357 -15.36 -1.12 11.59
N GLY A 358 -15.24 -1.65 10.38
CA GLY A 358 -14.08 -2.43 9.94
C GLY A 358 -12.91 -1.53 9.57
N ASN A 359 -11.69 -1.95 9.89
CA ASN A 359 -10.48 -1.24 9.45
C ASN A 359 -9.96 -1.86 8.14
N TRP A 360 -10.03 -1.09 7.06
CA TRP A 360 -9.47 -1.44 5.75
C TRP A 360 -8.23 -0.60 5.49
N GLN A 361 -7.05 -1.19 5.60
CA GLN A 361 -5.78 -0.57 5.22
C GLN A 361 -5.13 -1.37 4.09
N PHE A 362 -4.86 -0.68 2.99
CA PHE A 362 -4.08 -1.18 1.86
C PHE A 362 -2.75 -0.44 1.79
N TYR A 363 -1.67 -1.13 1.44
CA TYR A 363 -0.47 -0.43 0.98
C TYR A 363 -0.66 -0.08 -0.48
N HIS A 364 -0.34 -0.96 -1.43
CA HIS A 364 -0.77 -0.80 -2.82
C HIS A 364 -2.13 -1.48 -3.05
N LEU A 365 -3.05 -0.76 -3.68
CA LEU A 365 -4.34 -1.30 -4.11
C LEU A 365 -4.38 -1.33 -5.64
N LYS A 366 -4.73 -2.50 -6.20
CA LYS A 366 -4.85 -2.65 -7.66
C LYS A 366 -6.19 -3.25 -8.08
N ILE A 367 -6.91 -2.57 -8.97
CA ILE A 367 -8.06 -3.10 -9.69
C ILE A 367 -7.58 -3.52 -11.09
N ASP A 368 -7.60 -4.82 -11.38
CA ASP A 368 -7.17 -5.35 -12.68
C ASP A 368 -8.20 -5.06 -13.78
N VAL A 369 -7.76 -5.20 -15.02
CA VAL A 369 -8.59 -5.02 -16.21
C VAL A 369 -9.87 -5.84 -16.14
N GLY A 370 -11.02 -5.17 -16.33
CA GLY A 370 -12.34 -5.79 -16.29
C GLY A 370 -12.81 -6.24 -14.89
N ALA A 371 -12.04 -6.02 -13.83
CA ALA A 371 -12.49 -6.25 -12.46
C ALA A 371 -13.37 -5.08 -11.97
N THR A 372 -14.23 -5.35 -11.00
CA THR A 372 -15.01 -4.31 -10.32
C THR A 372 -14.72 -4.35 -8.82
N MET A 373 -14.43 -3.21 -8.21
CA MET A 373 -14.33 -3.05 -6.76
C MET A 373 -15.46 -2.13 -6.29
N ASN A 374 -16.36 -2.64 -5.45
CA ASN A 374 -17.55 -1.96 -4.96
C ASN A 374 -17.48 -1.79 -3.45
N GLN A 375 -17.57 -0.56 -2.95
CA GLN A 375 -17.66 -0.28 -1.51
C GLN A 375 -19.13 -0.21 -1.08
N ASN A 376 -19.66 -1.16 -0.32
CA ASN A 376 -21.07 -1.18 0.06
C ASN A 376 -21.24 -1.38 1.58
N GLU A 377 -22.07 -0.58 2.25
CA GLU A 377 -22.21 -0.54 3.74
C GLU A 377 -20.89 -0.20 4.46
N PRO A 378 -20.70 1.04 4.94
CA PRO A 378 -19.52 1.83 4.68
C PRO A 378 -18.18 1.20 5.09
N PRO A 379 -17.43 0.63 4.11
CA PRO A 379 -16.04 0.27 4.32
C PRO A 379 -15.18 1.47 3.94
N ASN A 380 -14.96 2.41 4.87
CA ASN A 380 -13.96 3.45 4.66
C ASN A 380 -12.60 2.79 4.47
N ILE A 381 -11.92 3.09 3.37
CA ILE A 381 -10.62 2.49 3.04
C ILE A 381 -9.50 3.50 3.20
N ASN A 382 -8.36 3.01 3.65
CA ASN A 382 -7.11 3.74 3.74
C ASN A 382 -6.10 3.13 2.76
N VAL A 383 -5.37 3.99 2.05
CA VAL A 383 -4.36 3.59 1.09
C VAL A 383 -3.05 4.28 1.46
N GLY A 384 -2.02 3.48 1.76
CA GLY A 384 -0.70 3.94 2.18
C GLY A 384 0.36 3.95 1.06
N GLY A 385 0.08 3.29 -0.06
CA GLY A 385 0.90 3.23 -1.27
C GLY A 385 0.09 3.66 -2.51
N ASP A 386 0.35 3.07 -3.66
CA ASP A 386 -0.31 3.47 -4.92
C ASP A 386 -1.76 2.98 -5.03
N TRP A 387 -2.59 3.81 -5.68
CA TRP A 387 -3.90 3.42 -6.19
C TRP A 387 -3.79 3.13 -7.69
N ILE A 388 -4.08 1.90 -8.09
CA ILE A 388 -3.87 1.43 -9.46
C ILE A 388 -5.19 0.86 -10.00
N ASN A 389 -5.83 1.57 -10.92
CA ASN A 389 -6.99 1.07 -11.65
C ASN A 389 -6.62 0.82 -13.12
N SER A 390 -6.34 -0.44 -13.43
CA SER A 390 -5.85 -0.89 -14.74
C SER A 390 -7.00 -1.14 -15.72
N SER A 391 -7.88 -0.15 -15.91
CA SER A 391 -9.13 -0.28 -16.67
C SER A 391 -10.13 -1.28 -16.04
N GLY A 392 -10.18 -1.30 -14.71
CA GLY A 392 -11.27 -1.87 -13.95
C GLY A 392 -12.40 -0.86 -13.72
N THR A 393 -13.30 -1.18 -12.80
CA THR A 393 -14.40 -0.32 -12.37
C THR A 393 -14.35 -0.17 -10.86
N PHE A 394 -14.23 1.05 -10.36
CA PHE A 394 -14.46 1.36 -8.96
C PHE A 394 -15.90 1.85 -8.79
N ILE A 395 -16.59 1.36 -7.74
CA ILE A 395 -17.93 1.79 -7.34
C ILE A 395 -17.81 2.28 -5.90
N GLU A 396 -17.70 3.59 -5.75
CA GLU A 396 -17.45 4.33 -4.52
C GLU A 396 -18.66 4.37 -3.57
N ASN A 397 -19.88 4.32 -4.12
CA ASN A 397 -21.14 4.58 -3.41
C ASN A 397 -21.04 5.84 -2.52
N THR A 398 -21.35 5.76 -1.22
CA THR A 398 -21.31 6.91 -0.30
C THR A 398 -20.17 6.81 0.71
N ASN A 399 -18.99 6.35 0.27
CA ASN A 399 -17.89 5.96 1.16
C ASN A 399 -16.64 6.80 0.96
N LYS A 400 -15.74 6.73 1.97
CA LYS A 400 -14.49 7.48 1.98
C LYS A 400 -13.29 6.63 1.57
N VAL A 401 -12.42 7.24 0.77
CA VAL A 401 -11.05 6.80 0.50
C VAL A 401 -10.07 7.79 1.13
N THR A 402 -9.12 7.30 1.93
CA THR A 402 -8.10 8.14 2.59
C THR A 402 -6.72 7.78 2.07
N PHE A 403 -6.01 8.76 1.51
CA PHE A 403 -4.61 8.64 1.14
C PHE A 403 -3.74 9.06 2.33
N ASN A 404 -3.07 8.08 2.96
CA ASN A 404 -2.37 8.25 4.24
C ASN A 404 -0.91 7.77 4.25
N GLY A 405 -0.32 7.56 3.07
CA GLY A 405 1.06 7.10 2.93
C GLY A 405 2.09 8.11 3.41
N SER A 406 3.28 7.61 3.76
CA SER A 406 4.46 8.42 4.15
C SER A 406 5.42 8.73 3.00
N ILE A 407 5.14 8.20 1.80
CA ILE A 407 5.89 8.43 0.56
C ILE A 407 4.93 8.92 -0.53
N ASP A 408 5.45 9.26 -1.70
CA ASP A 408 4.60 9.58 -2.85
C ASP A 408 3.68 8.40 -3.19
N GLN A 409 2.42 8.71 -3.48
CA GLN A 409 1.38 7.75 -3.85
C GLN A 409 0.87 8.12 -5.23
N ASN A 410 0.99 7.22 -6.19
CA ASN A 410 0.49 7.44 -7.54
C ASN A 410 -0.98 7.06 -7.62
N LEU A 411 -1.79 7.93 -8.20
CA LEU A 411 -3.13 7.62 -8.67
C LEU A 411 -3.04 7.31 -10.17
N ILE A 412 -3.28 6.05 -10.54
CA ILE A 412 -3.12 5.56 -11.91
C ILE A 412 -4.47 5.03 -12.42
N ASN A 413 -5.07 5.71 -13.40
CA ASN A 413 -6.25 5.24 -14.11
C ASN A 413 -6.40 5.88 -15.51
N ALA A 414 -6.44 5.08 -16.56
CA ALA A 414 -6.52 5.57 -17.94
C ALA A 414 -7.83 6.33 -18.30
N ASN A 415 -8.89 6.28 -17.49
CA ASN A 415 -10.20 6.89 -17.79
C ASN A 415 -10.72 7.79 -16.66
N ASP A 416 -9.82 8.47 -15.95
CA ASP A 416 -10.09 9.22 -14.71
C ASP A 416 -10.57 8.33 -13.55
N GLU A 417 -10.44 8.82 -12.32
CA GLU A 417 -10.91 8.10 -11.13
C GLU A 417 -11.87 8.96 -10.30
N THR A 418 -13.04 8.40 -9.98
CA THR A 418 -14.06 9.07 -9.17
C THR A 418 -14.04 8.55 -7.75
N PHE A 419 -14.07 9.46 -6.79
CA PHE A 419 -14.26 9.19 -5.37
C PHE A 419 -15.50 9.91 -4.85
N TYR A 420 -16.26 9.27 -3.96
CA TYR A 420 -17.36 9.96 -3.29
C TYR A 420 -16.83 10.96 -2.27
N ASP A 421 -16.21 10.44 -1.20
CA ASP A 421 -15.38 11.22 -0.30
C ASP A 421 -13.91 10.81 -0.47
N ALA A 422 -13.03 11.80 -0.61
CA ALA A 422 -11.60 11.59 -0.60
C ALA A 422 -10.96 12.41 0.53
N GLU A 423 -10.02 11.82 1.25
CA GLU A 423 -9.21 12.52 2.25
C GLU A 423 -7.73 12.40 1.91
N ILE A 424 -7.04 13.54 1.88
CA ILE A 424 -5.59 13.63 1.80
C ILE A 424 -5.08 13.88 3.22
N ASN A 425 -4.46 12.84 3.80
CA ASN A 425 -3.93 12.87 5.15
C ASN A 425 -2.53 12.24 5.18
N LYS A 426 -1.63 12.84 4.41
CA LYS A 426 -0.25 12.42 4.25
C LYS A 426 0.66 13.26 5.15
N SER A 427 1.49 12.59 5.92
CA SER A 427 2.53 13.24 6.73
C SER A 427 3.77 13.61 5.92
N ALA A 428 3.96 12.97 4.77
CA ALA A 428 5.03 13.21 3.80
C ALA A 428 4.64 12.69 2.41
N GLY A 429 5.36 13.15 1.38
CA GLY A 429 5.07 12.85 -0.02
C GLY A 429 3.79 13.50 -0.56
N LYS A 430 3.51 13.27 -1.84
CA LYS A 430 2.32 13.78 -2.56
C LYS A 430 1.40 12.65 -3.01
N VAL A 431 0.13 12.97 -3.29
CA VAL A 431 -0.69 12.14 -4.18
C VAL A 431 -0.44 12.63 -5.60
N ILE A 432 0.16 11.82 -6.46
CA ILE A 432 0.54 12.20 -7.82
C ILE A 432 -0.50 11.65 -8.79
N LEU A 433 -1.23 12.54 -9.46
CA LEU A 433 -2.09 12.16 -10.56
C LEU A 433 -1.18 11.77 -11.73
N SER A 434 -1.32 10.54 -12.23
CA SER A 434 -0.40 9.93 -13.19
C SER A 434 -1.13 9.47 -14.44
N THR A 435 -0.47 9.40 -15.59
CA THR A 435 -1.04 8.78 -16.82
C THR A 435 -2.30 9.44 -17.40
N ALA A 436 -2.40 10.78 -17.33
CA ALA A 436 -3.58 11.52 -17.78
C ALA A 436 -4.84 11.16 -16.95
N THR A 437 -4.70 11.06 -15.63
CA THR A 437 -5.77 10.68 -14.71
C THR A 437 -6.30 11.90 -13.98
N ASP A 438 -7.51 12.36 -14.31
CA ASP A 438 -8.19 13.32 -13.46
C ASP A 438 -8.74 12.64 -12.20
N MET A 439 -8.71 13.35 -11.06
CA MET A 439 -9.35 12.94 -9.82
C MET A 439 -10.70 13.64 -9.69
N LEU A 440 -11.80 12.90 -9.78
CA LEU A 440 -13.15 13.43 -9.61
C LEU A 440 -13.66 13.18 -8.19
N ILE A 441 -14.32 14.18 -7.62
CA ILE A 441 -14.92 14.12 -6.28
C ILE A 441 -16.41 14.39 -6.38
N ASP A 442 -17.23 13.49 -5.85
CA ASP A 442 -18.70 13.60 -5.88
C ASP A 442 -19.32 14.27 -4.65
N ASN A 443 -18.68 14.19 -3.48
CA ASN A 443 -19.21 14.75 -2.23
C ASN A 443 -18.22 15.68 -1.50
N VAL A 444 -17.19 15.15 -0.81
CA VAL A 444 -16.23 15.99 -0.07
C VAL A 444 -14.78 15.59 -0.32
N LEU A 445 -13.96 16.57 -0.71
CA LEU A 445 -12.51 16.48 -0.63
C LEU A 445 -12.02 17.06 0.71
N THR A 446 -11.40 16.23 1.55
CA THR A 446 -10.84 16.66 2.83
C THR A 446 -9.33 16.83 2.70
N LEU A 447 -8.84 18.05 2.86
CA LEU A 447 -7.41 18.40 2.79
C LEU A 447 -6.85 18.55 4.21
N THR A 448 -6.59 17.41 4.88
CA THR A 448 -6.06 17.34 6.25
C THR A 448 -4.57 17.68 6.28
N SER A 449 -3.76 16.97 5.50
CA SER A 449 -2.31 17.14 5.37
C SER A 449 -1.85 16.48 4.07
N GLY A 450 -0.87 17.05 3.36
CA GLY A 450 -0.35 16.54 2.10
C GLY A 450 -0.89 17.26 0.86
N VAL A 451 -0.11 17.19 -0.22
CA VAL A 451 -0.39 17.86 -1.49
C VAL A 451 -0.89 16.86 -2.53
N ILE A 452 -1.88 17.27 -3.33
CA ILE A 452 -2.23 16.58 -4.57
C ILE A 452 -1.46 17.24 -5.72
N ASP A 453 -0.65 16.48 -6.46
CA ASP A 453 0.08 16.94 -7.63
C ASP A 453 -0.72 16.62 -8.89
N SER A 454 -1.44 17.62 -9.40
CA SER A 454 -2.09 17.58 -10.71
C SER A 454 -1.28 18.30 -11.79
N ARG A 455 -0.22 19.03 -11.38
CA ARG A 455 0.66 19.78 -12.29
C ARG A 455 1.52 18.87 -13.15
N THR A 456 2.17 17.86 -12.57
CA THR A 456 3.23 17.07 -13.22
C THR A 456 2.80 16.46 -14.55
N ASN A 457 1.56 15.96 -14.62
CA ASN A 457 1.01 15.32 -15.82
C ASN A 457 -0.08 16.16 -16.49
N ASN A 458 -0.28 17.42 -16.06
CA ASN A 458 -1.32 18.32 -16.57
C ASN A 458 -2.75 17.73 -16.41
N ASP A 459 -2.98 17.11 -15.26
CA ASP A 459 -4.25 16.53 -14.83
C ASP A 459 -5.09 17.55 -14.04
N TYR A 460 -6.31 17.18 -13.67
CA TYR A 460 -7.23 17.99 -12.88
C TYR A 460 -7.68 17.28 -11.60
N VAL A 461 -7.75 18.05 -10.52
CA VAL A 461 -8.66 17.72 -9.41
C VAL A 461 -10.02 18.37 -9.71
N ILE A 462 -11.07 17.58 -9.86
CA ILE A 462 -12.41 18.03 -10.28
C ILE A 462 -13.40 17.82 -9.15
N LEU A 463 -13.98 18.92 -8.65
CA LEU A 463 -15.17 18.85 -7.79
C LEU A 463 -16.44 18.87 -8.64
N ASN A 464 -17.20 17.77 -8.61
CA ASN A 464 -18.48 17.67 -9.31
C ASN A 464 -19.54 18.65 -8.76
N SER A 465 -20.68 18.73 -9.46
CA SER A 465 -21.69 19.78 -9.32
C SER A 465 -22.08 20.15 -7.89
N ASN A 466 -22.17 19.15 -7.00
CA ASN A 466 -22.54 19.33 -5.59
C ASN A 466 -21.38 19.07 -4.62
N ALA A 467 -20.21 18.68 -5.14
CA ALA A 467 -19.05 18.40 -4.31
C ALA A 467 -18.47 19.67 -3.69
N SER A 468 -17.88 19.51 -2.52
CA SER A 468 -17.23 20.57 -1.75
C SER A 468 -15.83 20.11 -1.31
N TYR A 469 -15.10 21.00 -0.64
CA TYR A 469 -13.89 20.62 0.06
C TYR A 469 -13.87 21.22 1.47
N THR A 470 -13.07 20.63 2.34
CA THR A 470 -12.76 21.16 3.67
C THR A 470 -11.26 21.15 3.93
N GLY A 471 -10.79 21.98 4.85
CA GLY A 471 -9.36 22.13 5.14
C GLY A 471 -8.68 23.09 4.16
N GLY A 472 -7.44 22.77 3.79
CA GLY A 472 -6.60 23.62 2.96
C GLY A 472 -5.64 24.50 3.77
N SER A 473 -4.34 24.41 3.49
CA SER A 473 -3.29 25.17 4.15
C SER A 473 -1.98 25.08 3.36
N LYS A 474 -0.89 25.71 3.85
CA LYS A 474 0.46 25.45 3.35
C LYS A 474 0.93 24.00 3.45
N LEU A 475 0.27 23.18 4.28
CA LEU A 475 0.55 21.75 4.43
C LEU A 475 -0.39 20.89 3.57
N SER A 476 -1.47 21.45 3.03
CA SER A 476 -2.48 20.69 2.30
C SER A 476 -3.18 21.50 1.23
N PHE A 477 -2.91 21.21 -0.05
CA PHE A 477 -3.47 21.93 -1.19
C PHE A 477 -3.33 21.12 -2.48
N VAL A 478 -3.92 21.62 -3.56
CA VAL A 478 -3.74 21.11 -4.92
C VAL A 478 -2.61 21.89 -5.61
N ASP A 479 -1.53 21.21 -5.97
CA ASP A 479 -0.44 21.72 -6.80
C ASP A 479 -0.74 21.43 -8.27
N GLY A 480 -1.24 22.44 -8.97
CA GLY A 480 -1.69 22.34 -10.35
C GLY A 480 -3.16 22.73 -10.53
N LYS A 481 -3.80 22.15 -11.53
CA LYS A 481 -5.15 22.53 -11.95
C LYS A 481 -6.22 21.92 -11.05
N MET A 482 -7.19 22.75 -10.71
CA MET A 482 -8.41 22.36 -10.02
C MET A 482 -9.64 22.92 -10.75
N ARG A 483 -10.63 22.08 -11.00
CA ARG A 483 -11.93 22.44 -11.59
C ARG A 483 -13.04 22.39 -10.55
N LYS A 484 -13.92 23.39 -10.55
CA LYS A 484 -15.20 23.33 -9.84
C LYS A 484 -16.36 23.38 -10.83
N ASN A 485 -17.17 22.32 -10.85
CA ASN A 485 -18.45 22.27 -11.55
C ASN A 485 -19.55 22.86 -10.66
N PHE A 486 -20.33 23.81 -11.17
CA PHE A 486 -21.37 24.51 -10.40
C PHE A 486 -22.76 23.93 -10.70
N GLY A 487 -23.23 23.02 -9.84
CA GLY A 487 -24.65 22.62 -9.81
C GLY A 487 -25.53 23.54 -8.97
N THR A 488 -24.91 24.26 -8.03
CA THR A 488 -25.56 25.21 -7.13
C THR A 488 -24.81 26.54 -7.17
N LEU A 489 -25.54 27.66 -7.15
CA LEU A 489 -24.97 29.01 -7.21
C LEU A 489 -24.46 29.46 -5.84
N ILE A 490 -23.19 29.14 -5.56
CA ILE A 490 -22.47 29.55 -4.34
C ILE A 490 -21.11 30.15 -4.70
N PRO A 491 -20.53 31.05 -3.87
CA PRO A 491 -19.15 31.46 -4.07
C PRO A 491 -18.21 30.28 -3.81
N PHE A 492 -16.99 30.34 -4.34
CA PHE A 492 -16.02 29.25 -4.20
C PHE A 492 -14.60 29.79 -4.04
N VAL A 493 -13.80 29.11 -3.22
CA VAL A 493 -12.37 29.41 -3.04
C VAL A 493 -11.58 28.16 -3.40
N TYR A 494 -10.64 28.24 -4.32
CA TYR A 494 -9.79 27.14 -4.73
C TYR A 494 -8.64 26.95 -3.73
N PRO A 495 -8.49 25.79 -3.08
CA PRO A 495 -7.37 25.44 -2.20
C PRO A 495 -6.15 25.02 -3.02
N ILE A 496 -5.65 25.91 -3.87
CA ILE A 496 -4.53 25.66 -4.79
C ILE A 496 -3.22 26.27 -4.29
N GLY A 497 -2.12 25.85 -4.90
CA GLY A 497 -0.78 26.31 -4.60
C GLY A 497 0.24 25.73 -5.58
N GLN A 498 1.51 25.82 -5.23
CA GLN A 498 2.61 25.21 -5.99
C GLN A 498 3.73 24.75 -5.07
N VAL A 499 4.29 23.58 -5.37
CA VAL A 499 5.58 23.15 -4.85
C VAL A 499 6.64 23.39 -5.93
N SER A 500 7.59 24.29 -5.67
CA SER A 500 8.68 24.64 -6.59
C SER A 500 10.02 24.45 -5.89
N GLY A 501 10.74 23.38 -6.22
CA GLY A 501 11.96 23.01 -5.51
C GLY A 501 11.70 22.77 -4.01
N THR A 502 12.33 23.57 -3.16
CA THR A 502 12.11 23.53 -1.69
C THR A 502 10.95 24.41 -1.23
N ASP A 503 10.43 25.29 -2.10
CA ASP A 503 9.35 26.20 -1.75
C ASP A 503 8.00 25.52 -1.89
N THR A 504 7.18 25.68 -0.85
CA THR A 504 5.81 25.17 -0.79
C THR A 504 4.88 26.34 -0.54
N ILE A 505 4.13 26.73 -1.55
CA ILE A 505 3.34 27.95 -1.54
C ILE A 505 1.87 27.58 -1.64
N TYR A 506 1.11 27.95 -0.63
CA TYR A 506 -0.34 27.99 -0.69
C TYR A 506 -0.78 29.37 -1.16
N ALA A 507 -1.68 29.40 -2.15
CA ALA A 507 -2.07 30.63 -2.81
C ALA A 507 -3.47 30.46 -3.40
N ARG A 508 -4.47 30.58 -2.53
CA ARG A 508 -5.87 30.38 -2.89
C ARG A 508 -6.36 31.41 -3.91
N LEU A 509 -7.41 31.04 -4.63
CA LEU A 509 -8.16 31.93 -5.51
C LEU A 509 -9.64 31.90 -5.17
N GLY A 510 -10.27 33.06 -4.95
CA GLY A 510 -11.71 33.15 -4.68
C GLY A 510 -12.48 33.66 -5.90
N ILE A 511 -13.69 33.15 -6.09
CA ILE A 511 -14.67 33.72 -7.01
C ILE A 511 -16.00 33.95 -6.29
N SER A 512 -16.68 35.05 -6.63
CA SER A 512 -18.07 35.26 -6.21
C SER A 512 -18.99 34.20 -6.81
N THR A 513 -20.21 34.12 -6.29
CA THR A 513 -21.27 33.28 -6.85
C THR A 513 -21.41 33.49 -8.36
N PRO A 514 -21.28 32.44 -9.19
CA PRO A 514 -21.56 32.54 -10.62
C PRO A 514 -23.04 32.79 -10.90
N GLN A 515 -23.37 33.17 -12.13
CA GLN A 515 -24.74 33.49 -12.54
C GLN A 515 -25.50 32.28 -13.09
N ASN A 516 -24.79 31.26 -13.59
CA ASN A 516 -25.37 30.09 -14.24
C ASN A 516 -24.94 28.78 -13.56
N VAL A 517 -25.85 27.80 -13.56
CA VAL A 517 -25.54 26.40 -13.21
C VAL A 517 -25.09 25.63 -14.46
N GLY A 518 -24.43 24.49 -14.26
CA GLY A 518 -23.91 23.65 -15.36
C GLY A 518 -22.64 24.21 -16.01
N ILE A 519 -22.02 25.22 -15.41
CA ILE A 519 -20.73 25.76 -15.82
C ILE A 519 -19.61 25.24 -14.92
N TYR A 520 -18.38 25.38 -15.40
CA TYR A 520 -17.20 25.14 -14.58
C TYR A 520 -16.20 26.28 -14.68
N PHE A 521 -15.37 26.37 -13.66
CA PHE A 521 -14.20 27.22 -13.61
C PHE A 521 -12.99 26.37 -13.26
N ASP A 522 -11.88 26.62 -13.95
CA ASP A 522 -10.60 25.99 -13.67
C ASP A 522 -9.66 27.03 -13.09
N ALA A 523 -8.94 26.69 -12.03
CA ALA A 523 -7.96 27.53 -11.40
C ALA A 523 -6.62 26.79 -11.25
N GLU A 524 -5.53 27.50 -11.51
CA GLU A 524 -4.17 27.07 -11.26
C GLU A 524 -3.36 28.27 -10.75
N TYR A 525 -2.49 28.03 -9.77
CA TYR A 525 -1.58 29.04 -9.25
C TYR A 525 -0.19 28.81 -9.83
N ASN A 526 0.51 29.88 -10.19
CA ASN A 526 1.87 29.82 -10.72
C ASN A 526 2.77 30.81 -9.97
N TYR A 527 3.76 30.29 -9.25
CA TYR A 527 4.84 31.04 -8.64
C TYR A 527 5.91 31.37 -9.67
N ALA A 528 5.55 32.24 -10.61
CA ALA A 528 6.41 32.71 -11.68
C ALA A 528 5.91 34.07 -12.19
N CYS A 529 6.76 34.76 -12.95
CA CYS A 529 6.35 35.95 -13.68
C CYS A 529 5.46 35.56 -14.87
N ALA A 530 4.29 36.21 -14.99
CA ALA A 530 3.40 35.97 -16.14
C ALA A 530 4.05 36.32 -17.50
N HIS A 531 4.98 37.28 -17.53
CA HIS A 531 5.73 37.61 -18.74
C HIS A 531 6.54 36.41 -19.24
N ASP A 532 7.19 35.69 -18.34
CA ASP A 532 8.04 34.55 -18.65
C ASP A 532 7.20 33.36 -19.15
N ALA A 533 5.91 33.31 -18.77
CA ALA A 533 4.91 32.37 -19.29
C ALA A 533 4.30 32.80 -20.65
N GLY A 534 4.78 33.88 -21.26
CA GLY A 534 4.35 34.36 -22.57
C GLY A 534 3.19 35.37 -22.56
N PHE A 535 2.85 35.91 -21.39
CA PHE A 535 1.84 36.98 -21.24
C PHE A 535 2.54 38.34 -21.14
N ASP A 536 2.69 39.03 -22.27
CA ASP A 536 3.44 40.29 -22.37
C ASP A 536 2.90 41.37 -21.42
N THR A 537 3.61 41.55 -20.30
CA THR A 537 3.30 42.56 -19.27
C THR A 537 3.63 43.99 -19.67
N THR A 538 4.24 44.24 -20.83
CA THR A 538 4.57 45.60 -21.30
C THR A 538 3.40 46.29 -22.00
N VAL A 539 2.40 45.53 -22.43
CA VAL A 539 1.18 46.03 -23.07
C VAL A 539 0.06 46.00 -22.05
N HIS A 540 -0.30 47.18 -21.52
CA HIS A 540 -1.28 47.30 -20.45
C HIS A 540 -2.05 48.62 -20.48
N ASP A 541 -3.23 48.64 -19.85
CA ASP A 541 -4.02 49.85 -19.67
C ASP A 541 -3.19 50.95 -19.00
N LEU A 542 -3.43 52.22 -19.37
CA LEU A 542 -2.71 53.39 -18.84
C LEU A 542 -2.79 53.54 -17.31
N ALA A 543 -3.84 53.00 -16.69
CA ALA A 543 -4.03 53.03 -15.24
C ALA A 543 -3.13 52.03 -14.49
N ILE A 544 -2.59 51.03 -15.19
CA ILE A 544 -1.62 50.08 -14.65
C ILE A 544 -0.25 50.72 -14.80
N LYS A 545 0.52 50.76 -13.71
CA LYS A 545 1.91 51.26 -13.72
C LYS A 545 2.92 50.14 -13.51
N LYS A 546 2.52 49.10 -12.79
CA LYS A 546 3.32 47.91 -12.51
C LYS A 546 2.43 46.67 -12.46
N ILE A 547 2.95 45.54 -12.93
CA ILE A 547 2.33 44.21 -12.86
C ILE A 547 3.26 43.33 -12.05
N SER A 548 2.73 42.61 -11.06
CA SER A 548 3.54 41.75 -10.21
C SER A 548 4.23 40.66 -11.06
N PRO A 549 5.55 40.50 -10.91
CA PRO A 549 6.29 39.41 -11.54
C PRO A 549 6.49 38.22 -10.59
N ALA A 550 5.95 38.28 -9.36
CA ALA A 550 6.16 37.24 -8.37
C ALA A 550 5.30 36.00 -8.62
N GLU A 551 4.04 36.21 -9.01
CA GLU A 551 3.08 35.12 -9.15
C GLU A 551 1.89 35.53 -10.03
N TYR A 552 1.16 34.55 -10.56
CA TYR A 552 -0.12 34.76 -11.23
C TYR A 552 -1.03 33.55 -11.05
N TRP A 553 -2.32 33.75 -11.28
CA TRP A 553 -3.31 32.67 -11.32
C TRP A 553 -3.89 32.56 -12.71
N ASP A 554 -3.93 31.35 -13.23
CA ASP A 554 -4.74 31.03 -14.40
C ASP A 554 -6.15 30.71 -13.95
N LEU A 555 -7.10 31.55 -14.35
CA LEU A 555 -8.53 31.29 -14.18
C LEU A 555 -9.13 31.15 -15.56
N THR A 556 -9.82 30.05 -15.83
CA THR A 556 -10.57 29.80 -17.07
C THR A 556 -11.99 29.30 -16.76
N ARG A 557 -12.83 29.18 -17.79
CA ARG A 557 -14.22 28.70 -17.63
C ARG A 557 -14.68 27.83 -18.79
N ALA A 558 -15.82 27.16 -18.60
CA ALA A 558 -16.57 26.50 -19.64
C ALA A 558 -16.84 27.43 -20.86
N THR A 559 -16.57 26.93 -22.06
CA THR A 559 -16.86 27.64 -23.31
C THR A 559 -18.37 27.74 -23.54
N GLY A 560 -18.83 28.80 -24.23
CA GLY A 560 -20.24 28.97 -24.61
C GLY A 560 -21.16 29.65 -23.58
N TYR A 561 -20.68 29.95 -22.36
CA TYR A 561 -21.44 30.68 -21.34
C TYR A 561 -21.00 32.13 -21.21
N ALA A 562 -21.95 33.05 -21.09
CA ALA A 562 -21.72 34.45 -20.74
C ALA A 562 -22.00 34.64 -19.24
N ASP A 563 -20.99 34.34 -18.42
CA ASP A 563 -21.04 34.54 -16.97
C ASP A 563 -20.03 35.62 -16.53
N SER A 564 -20.18 36.17 -15.33
CA SER A 564 -19.19 37.06 -14.75
C SER A 564 -19.10 36.91 -13.24
N VAL A 565 -17.89 36.96 -12.71
CA VAL A 565 -17.61 36.82 -11.27
C VAL A 565 -16.64 37.87 -10.80
N TYR A 566 -16.76 38.30 -9.55
CA TYR A 566 -15.68 39.00 -8.87
C TYR A 566 -14.61 38.01 -8.45
N VAL A 567 -13.34 38.34 -8.66
CA VAL A 567 -12.21 37.47 -8.33
C VAL A 567 -11.51 38.03 -7.10
N THR A 568 -11.14 37.16 -6.17
CA THR A 568 -10.40 37.50 -4.95
C THR A 568 -9.05 36.79 -4.96
N LEU A 569 -7.96 37.55 -4.96
CA LEU A 569 -6.60 37.03 -4.84
C LEU A 569 -6.18 37.03 -3.36
N TYR A 570 -5.35 36.06 -2.98
CA TYR A 570 -4.84 35.87 -1.62
C TYR A 570 -3.31 35.91 -1.64
N TRP A 571 -2.71 36.88 -0.95
CA TRP A 571 -1.28 36.84 -0.64
C TRP A 571 -1.16 36.19 0.73
N GLU A 572 -0.78 34.92 0.81
CA GLU A 572 -0.59 34.27 2.11
C GLU A 572 0.67 34.83 2.85
N ASP A 573 1.52 35.59 2.14
CA ASP A 573 2.63 36.37 2.68
C ASP A 573 2.84 37.66 1.86
N ALA A 574 2.60 38.82 2.47
CA ALA A 574 2.66 40.10 1.77
C ALA A 574 4.08 40.43 1.29
N ALA A 575 5.12 40.05 2.04
CA ALA A 575 6.49 40.31 1.63
C ALA A 575 6.89 39.47 0.41
N ARG A 576 6.49 38.18 0.39
CA ARG A 576 6.72 37.30 -0.78
C ARG A 576 6.02 37.84 -2.03
N SER A 577 4.79 38.32 -1.88
CA SER A 577 3.98 38.87 -2.98
C SER A 577 4.38 40.30 -3.39
N GLY A 578 5.36 40.92 -2.72
CA GLY A 578 5.80 42.30 -3.01
C GLY A 578 4.82 43.40 -2.60
N ILE A 579 3.91 43.10 -1.67
CA ILE A 579 2.82 43.99 -1.24
C ILE A 579 3.25 44.77 0.00
N ASN A 580 3.35 46.09 -0.13
CA ASN A 580 3.68 46.99 0.98
C ASN A 580 2.73 48.19 1.12
N ASP A 581 1.77 48.36 0.21
CA ASP A 581 0.73 49.39 0.28
C ASP A 581 -0.60 48.86 -0.27
N LEU A 582 -1.58 48.67 0.63
CA LEU A 582 -2.91 48.16 0.26
C LEU A 582 -3.78 49.20 -0.45
N THR A 583 -3.48 50.49 -0.32
CA THR A 583 -4.28 51.56 -0.93
C THR A 583 -3.99 51.70 -2.43
N ASP A 584 -2.77 51.39 -2.83
CA ASP A 584 -2.33 51.38 -4.23
C ASP A 584 -2.45 50.00 -4.89
N LEU A 585 -2.57 48.93 -4.11
CA LEU A 585 -2.71 47.56 -4.62
C LEU A 585 -3.95 47.44 -5.52
N ILE A 586 -3.78 46.87 -6.71
CA ILE A 586 -4.86 46.64 -7.68
C ILE A 586 -4.81 45.20 -8.21
N VAL A 587 -5.92 44.74 -8.77
CA VAL A 587 -5.98 43.51 -9.57
C VAL A 587 -5.86 43.86 -11.05
N VAL A 588 -4.99 43.13 -11.74
CA VAL A 588 -4.77 43.24 -13.19
C VAL A 588 -4.91 41.88 -13.85
N LYS A 589 -5.31 41.87 -15.12
CA LYS A 589 -5.65 40.64 -15.82
C LYS A 589 -5.40 40.75 -17.31
N ASP A 590 -4.83 39.72 -17.94
CA ASP A 590 -4.60 39.70 -19.39
C ASP A 590 -5.92 39.65 -20.19
N SER A 591 -5.98 40.25 -21.37
CA SER A 591 -7.11 40.14 -22.30
C SER A 591 -6.75 39.23 -23.47
N VAL A 592 -7.18 37.96 -23.42
CA VAL A 592 -6.90 36.97 -24.49
C VAL A 592 -7.72 37.19 -25.77
N SER A 593 -8.60 38.20 -25.83
CA SER A 593 -9.44 38.49 -27.00
C SER A 593 -9.01 39.77 -27.72
N GLY A 594 -8.44 39.64 -28.93
CA GLY A 594 -8.15 40.75 -29.85
C GLY A 594 -6.82 40.62 -30.61
N ALA A 595 -6.56 41.54 -31.55
CA ALA A 595 -5.29 41.64 -32.29
C ALA A 595 -4.10 42.12 -31.42
N TYR A 596 -4.36 42.49 -30.16
CA TYR A 596 -3.37 42.92 -29.18
C TYR A 596 -3.72 42.26 -27.84
N LYS A 597 -2.81 41.43 -27.32
CA LYS A 597 -2.86 40.90 -25.95
C LYS A 597 -2.47 42.05 -25.01
N GLU A 598 -3.35 42.45 -24.11
CA GLU A 598 -3.16 43.62 -23.25
C GLU A 598 -3.69 43.36 -21.84
N TRP A 599 -2.91 43.73 -20.83
CA TRP A 599 -3.34 43.67 -19.43
C TRP A 599 -4.32 44.79 -19.08
N LYS A 600 -5.44 44.39 -18.48
CA LYS A 600 -6.58 45.25 -18.15
C LYS A 600 -6.70 45.52 -16.65
N TYR A 601 -7.10 46.74 -16.34
CA TYR A 601 -7.31 47.21 -14.97
C TYR A 601 -8.64 46.69 -14.40
N PHE A 602 -8.58 45.88 -13.34
CA PHE A 602 -9.74 45.41 -12.58
C PHE A 602 -9.86 46.07 -11.19
N GLY A 603 -8.87 46.88 -10.81
CA GLY A 603 -8.90 47.77 -9.66
C GLY A 603 -8.93 47.06 -8.31
N ASN A 604 -9.33 47.81 -7.28
CA ASN A 604 -9.37 47.38 -5.89
C ASN A 604 -10.81 47.54 -5.35
N GLY A 605 -11.52 46.43 -5.25
CA GLY A 605 -12.88 46.35 -4.70
C GLY A 605 -12.94 46.20 -3.18
N GLY A 606 -11.78 46.17 -2.52
CA GLY A 606 -11.64 46.00 -1.09
C GLY A 606 -10.47 45.07 -0.75
N THR A 607 -9.68 45.46 0.25
CA THR A 607 -8.58 44.68 0.80
C THR A 607 -8.87 44.23 2.23
N THR A 608 -8.33 43.07 2.62
CA THR A 608 -8.26 42.63 4.02
C THR A 608 -6.80 42.36 4.42
N GLY A 609 -6.55 42.14 5.70
CA GLY A 609 -5.21 41.80 6.19
C GLY A 609 -4.28 43.01 6.36
N GLY A 610 -2.99 42.80 6.14
CA GLY A 610 -1.95 43.81 6.34
C GLY A 610 -0.73 43.59 5.46
N ILE A 611 0.35 44.32 5.77
CA ILE A 611 1.62 44.31 5.05
C ILE A 611 2.73 43.70 5.92
N GLY A 612 3.78 43.17 5.28
CA GLY A 612 4.97 42.64 5.95
C GLY A 612 5.10 41.11 5.91
N PRO A 613 6.24 40.56 6.37
CA PRO A 613 6.55 39.14 6.26
C PRO A 613 5.55 38.25 7.01
N GLY A 614 5.07 37.20 6.35
CA GLY A 614 4.10 36.25 6.89
C GLY A 614 2.70 36.83 7.15
N VAL A 615 2.43 38.06 6.70
CA VAL A 615 1.11 38.69 6.87
C VAL A 615 0.23 38.35 5.67
N ALA A 616 -0.86 37.65 5.95
CA ALA A 616 -1.83 37.26 4.94
C ALA A 616 -2.91 38.34 4.72
N GLY A 617 -3.50 38.36 3.53
CA GLY A 617 -4.67 39.19 3.23
C GLY A 617 -5.25 38.90 1.85
N THR A 618 -6.24 39.71 1.47
CA THR A 618 -7.00 39.52 0.23
C THR A 618 -7.23 40.82 -0.50
N ILE A 619 -7.40 40.75 -1.82
CA ILE A 619 -7.93 41.83 -2.65
C ILE A 619 -8.98 41.27 -3.60
N THR A 620 -10.14 41.92 -3.67
CA THR A 620 -11.20 41.56 -4.61
C THR A 620 -11.24 42.56 -5.77
N THR A 621 -11.56 42.10 -6.99
CA THR A 621 -11.74 42.99 -8.14
C THR A 621 -12.84 44.02 -7.87
N SER A 622 -12.68 45.25 -8.38
CA SER A 622 -13.73 46.29 -8.32
C SER A 622 -14.80 46.15 -9.41
N LYS A 623 -14.56 45.26 -10.38
CA LYS A 623 -15.41 44.97 -11.53
C LYS A 623 -15.54 43.45 -11.70
N ALA A 624 -16.69 43.00 -12.20
CA ALA A 624 -16.87 41.59 -12.55
C ALA A 624 -16.01 41.20 -13.75
N VAL A 625 -15.41 40.02 -13.68
CA VAL A 625 -14.57 39.41 -14.72
C VAL A 625 -15.45 38.57 -15.64
N TYR A 626 -15.41 38.84 -16.94
CA TYR A 626 -16.31 38.23 -17.94
C TYR A 626 -15.57 37.47 -19.07
N TYR A 627 -14.27 37.68 -19.22
CA TYR A 627 -13.35 36.84 -20.00
C TYR A 627 -12.25 36.37 -19.08
N PHE A 628 -11.70 35.17 -19.29
CA PHE A 628 -10.85 34.47 -18.33
C PHE A 628 -9.48 34.14 -18.95
N SER A 629 -8.42 34.25 -18.15
CA SER A 629 -7.00 34.46 -18.53
C SER A 629 -6.17 34.63 -17.24
N PRO A 630 -4.83 34.70 -17.32
CA PRO A 630 -4.01 35.06 -16.17
C PRO A 630 -4.48 36.33 -15.45
N ILE A 631 -4.50 36.27 -14.13
CA ILE A 631 -4.83 37.38 -13.22
C ILE A 631 -3.73 37.47 -12.14
N THR A 632 -3.34 38.69 -11.78
CA THR A 632 -2.30 38.92 -10.76
C THR A 632 -2.49 40.28 -10.07
N PHE A 633 -1.62 40.57 -9.11
CA PHE A 633 -1.49 41.87 -8.45
C PHE A 633 -0.84 42.90 -9.37
N GLY A 634 -1.16 44.16 -9.17
CA GLY A 634 -0.48 45.28 -9.81
C GLY A 634 -0.49 46.52 -8.91
N SER A 635 0.04 47.61 -9.45
CA SER A 635 0.09 48.92 -8.80
C SER A 635 -0.32 50.03 -9.74
N GLY A 636 -1.02 51.02 -9.19
CA GLY A 636 -1.50 52.21 -9.89
C GLY A 636 -0.50 53.37 -9.93
N THR A 637 0.65 53.24 -9.27
CA THR A 637 1.68 54.27 -9.17
C THR A 637 3.01 53.85 -9.79
N THR A 638 3.76 54.82 -10.30
CA THR A 638 5.17 54.62 -10.71
C THR A 638 6.14 54.80 -9.56
N ASN A 639 5.67 55.14 -8.34
CA ASN A 639 6.54 55.28 -7.17
C ASN A 639 7.21 53.93 -6.87
N PRO A 640 8.55 53.84 -6.95
CA PRO A 640 9.24 52.57 -6.77
C PRO A 640 9.15 52.03 -5.34
N SER A 641 8.91 52.88 -4.33
CA SER A 641 8.79 52.44 -2.94
C SER A 641 7.43 51.81 -2.61
N VAL A 642 6.44 51.91 -3.51
CA VAL A 642 5.06 51.43 -3.30
C VAL A 642 4.82 50.21 -4.18
N ASN A 643 4.51 49.06 -3.59
CA ASN A 643 4.36 47.77 -4.29
C ASN A 643 5.47 47.58 -5.35
N PRO A 644 6.75 47.58 -4.93
CA PRO A 644 7.91 47.52 -5.82
C PRO A 644 7.89 46.28 -6.71
N LEU A 645 8.36 46.43 -7.96
CA LEU A 645 8.83 45.29 -8.73
C LEU A 645 10.17 44.79 -8.13
N PRO A 646 10.61 43.55 -8.39
CA PRO A 646 11.93 43.07 -8.02
C PRO A 646 13.02 44.00 -8.58
N ILE A 647 13.88 44.45 -7.66
CA ILE A 647 15.04 45.36 -7.74
C ILE A 647 15.00 46.52 -8.75
N GLU A 648 15.16 47.75 -8.24
CA GLU A 648 15.43 48.95 -9.05
C GLU A 648 16.83 49.51 -8.74
N LEU A 649 17.69 49.61 -9.77
CA LEU A 649 19.02 50.21 -9.67
C LEU A 649 18.94 51.73 -9.81
N ILE A 650 19.49 52.48 -8.83
CA ILE A 650 19.57 53.95 -8.85
C ILE A 650 20.72 54.43 -9.73
N SER A 651 21.92 53.86 -9.54
CA SER A 651 23.11 54.30 -10.26
C SER A 651 24.17 53.19 -10.38
N PHE A 652 25.00 53.28 -11.43
CA PHE A 652 26.21 52.49 -11.60
C PHE A 652 27.28 53.38 -12.24
N SER A 653 28.46 53.42 -11.63
CA SER A 653 29.58 54.24 -12.08
C SER A 653 30.91 53.48 -11.90
N ALA A 654 31.84 53.75 -12.81
CA ALA A 654 33.19 53.23 -12.77
C ALA A 654 34.14 54.39 -13.13
N ILE A 655 35.16 54.65 -12.31
CA ILE A 655 36.04 55.80 -12.44
C ILE A 655 37.50 55.35 -12.29
N ALA A 656 38.36 55.79 -13.21
CA ALA A 656 39.79 55.54 -13.14
C ALA A 656 40.40 56.23 -11.90
N ASN A 657 41.14 55.45 -11.11
CA ASN A 657 41.91 55.93 -9.96
C ASN A 657 43.34 55.34 -10.05
N GLU A 658 44.25 56.14 -10.61
CA GLU A 658 45.60 55.71 -10.99
C GLU A 658 45.60 54.49 -11.93
N LEU A 659 46.08 53.34 -11.47
CA LEU A 659 46.11 52.07 -12.21
C LEU A 659 44.96 51.13 -11.81
N THR A 660 43.97 51.62 -11.07
CA THR A 660 42.80 50.86 -10.62
C THR A 660 41.51 51.54 -11.08
N VAL A 661 40.38 50.84 -11.01
CA VAL A 661 39.05 51.41 -11.26
C VAL A 661 38.19 51.28 -10.02
N ASP A 662 37.72 52.41 -9.50
CA ASP A 662 36.73 52.47 -8.43
C ASP A 662 35.33 52.30 -9.03
N ILE A 663 34.58 51.32 -8.54
CA ILE A 663 33.27 50.91 -9.07
C ILE A 663 32.23 51.06 -7.97
N GLN A 664 31.16 51.79 -8.26
CA GLN A 664 30.11 52.12 -7.29
C GLN A 664 28.74 51.93 -7.90
N TRP A 665 27.83 51.34 -7.14
CA TRP A 665 26.41 51.29 -7.50
C TRP A 665 25.51 51.48 -6.29
N GLU A 666 24.28 51.90 -6.56
CA GLU A 666 23.26 52.09 -5.55
C GLU A 666 21.95 51.45 -6.02
N THR A 667 21.32 50.65 -5.16
CA THR A 667 19.99 50.08 -5.37
C THR A 667 18.95 50.92 -4.63
N ALA A 668 17.74 51.09 -5.15
CA ALA A 668 16.63 51.73 -4.44
C ALA A 668 15.93 50.73 -3.51
N THR A 669 15.74 49.51 -4.01
CA THR A 669 15.17 48.36 -3.32
C THR A 669 15.88 47.09 -3.79
N GLU A 670 15.93 46.09 -2.92
CA GLU A 670 16.37 44.74 -3.24
C GLU A 670 15.31 43.74 -2.83
N ILE A 671 14.89 42.85 -3.72
CA ILE A 671 13.91 41.80 -3.44
C ILE A 671 14.36 40.59 -4.25
N ASN A 672 14.68 39.51 -3.57
CA ASN A 672 15.18 38.25 -4.15
C ASN A 672 16.60 38.33 -4.75
N ASN A 673 17.38 39.35 -4.39
CA ASN A 673 18.75 39.53 -4.91
C ASN A 673 19.74 38.58 -4.21
N HIS A 674 20.34 37.65 -4.94
CA HIS A 674 21.40 36.81 -4.35
C HIS A 674 22.74 37.54 -4.34
N TYR A 675 23.20 38.03 -5.50
CA TYR A 675 24.47 38.75 -5.62
C TYR A 675 24.57 39.59 -6.89
N PHE A 676 25.49 40.55 -6.85
CA PHE A 676 25.93 41.30 -8.02
C PHE A 676 27.25 40.74 -8.56
N VAL A 677 27.44 40.87 -9.86
CA VAL A 677 28.67 40.56 -10.59
C VAL A 677 29.07 41.78 -11.40
N ILE A 678 30.29 42.25 -11.21
CA ILE A 678 30.94 43.23 -12.07
C ILE A 678 31.67 42.47 -13.17
N GLU A 679 31.35 42.80 -14.40
CA GLU A 679 32.00 42.23 -15.57
C GLU A 679 32.75 43.31 -16.36
N ARG A 680 33.90 42.93 -16.92
CA ARG A 680 34.77 43.81 -17.71
C ARG A 680 34.96 43.28 -19.13
N SER A 681 35.16 44.18 -20.08
CA SER A 681 35.39 43.86 -21.48
C SER A 681 36.39 44.82 -22.14
N LYS A 682 37.13 44.34 -23.15
CA LYS A 682 37.97 45.18 -24.03
C LYS A 682 37.21 45.77 -25.22
N ASP A 683 36.12 45.10 -25.62
CA ASP A 683 35.43 45.37 -26.88
C ASP A 683 33.92 45.62 -26.70
N GLY A 684 33.43 45.58 -25.46
CA GLY A 684 32.02 45.69 -25.10
C GLY A 684 31.17 44.49 -25.51
N LYS A 685 31.78 43.39 -25.97
CA LYS A 685 31.11 42.19 -26.48
C LYS A 685 31.47 40.93 -25.71
N ASN A 686 32.76 40.74 -25.44
CA ASN A 686 33.28 39.61 -24.69
C ASN A 686 33.53 40.06 -23.24
N TRP A 687 32.79 39.49 -22.30
CA TRP A 687 32.76 39.90 -20.90
C TRP A 687 33.41 38.84 -20.02
N GLU A 688 34.24 39.29 -19.07
CA GLU A 688 34.81 38.45 -18.01
C GLU A 688 34.30 38.93 -16.65
N GLU A 689 33.98 37.99 -15.76
CA GLU A 689 33.66 38.30 -14.37
C GLU A 689 34.93 38.75 -13.63
N VAL A 690 34.84 39.92 -12.98
CA VAL A 690 35.96 40.52 -12.23
C VAL A 690 35.73 40.43 -10.74
N ILE A 691 34.53 40.80 -10.28
CA ILE A 691 34.17 40.88 -8.86
C ILE A 691 32.74 40.38 -8.68
N ARG A 692 32.51 39.69 -7.56
CA ARG A 692 31.20 39.25 -7.11
C ARG A 692 30.94 39.75 -5.70
N THR A 693 29.83 40.44 -5.52
CA THR A 693 29.46 41.08 -4.25
C THR A 693 28.09 40.57 -3.81
N PRO A 694 27.96 39.99 -2.61
CA PRO A 694 26.67 39.54 -2.10
C PRO A 694 25.63 40.67 -2.10
N GLY A 695 24.42 40.35 -2.53
CA GLY A 695 23.27 41.24 -2.43
C GLY A 695 22.71 41.25 -1.01
N ALA A 696 21.81 42.18 -0.72
CA ALA A 696 21.14 42.23 0.58
C ALA A 696 20.06 41.15 0.73
N GLY A 697 19.69 40.45 -0.34
CA GLY A 697 18.55 39.52 -0.38
C GLY A 697 17.21 40.23 -0.37
N TYR A 698 17.02 41.11 0.61
CA TYR A 698 15.86 41.97 0.74
C TYR A 698 16.26 43.32 1.37
N SER A 699 15.92 44.42 0.72
CA SER A 699 16.02 45.78 1.24
C SER A 699 14.93 46.68 0.66
N ASN A 700 14.31 47.49 1.49
CA ASN A 700 13.39 48.56 1.06
C ASN A 700 13.97 49.96 1.27
N LYS A 701 15.29 50.04 1.49
CA LYS A 701 16.06 51.28 1.62
C LYS A 701 17.21 51.26 0.61
N PRO A 702 17.69 52.44 0.19
CA PRO A 702 18.84 52.49 -0.67
C PRO A 702 20.07 51.85 -0.04
N ILE A 703 20.79 51.03 -0.82
CA ILE A 703 22.07 50.44 -0.42
C ILE A 703 23.13 50.83 -1.44
N SER A 704 24.20 51.44 -0.93
CA SER A 704 25.37 51.78 -1.73
C SER A 704 26.44 50.69 -1.59
N TYR A 705 27.00 50.29 -2.72
CA TYR A 705 28.05 49.32 -2.83
C TYR A 705 29.30 49.97 -3.45
N PHE A 706 30.47 49.49 -3.05
CA PHE A 706 31.75 49.96 -3.54
C PHE A 706 32.66 48.76 -3.74
N GLU A 707 33.29 48.69 -4.90
CA GLU A 707 34.29 47.69 -5.24
C GLU A 707 35.43 48.32 -6.04
N LYS A 708 36.57 47.62 -6.13
CA LYS A 708 37.76 48.10 -6.84
C LYS A 708 38.33 47.01 -7.74
N ASP A 709 38.45 47.33 -9.03
CA ASP A 709 39.24 46.53 -9.96
C ASP A 709 40.72 46.96 -9.88
N TYR A 710 41.57 46.06 -9.40
CA TYR A 710 43.01 46.28 -9.22
C TYR A 710 43.84 46.03 -10.48
N ALA A 711 43.26 45.44 -11.53
CA ALA A 711 43.99 45.05 -12.73
C ALA A 711 43.24 45.40 -14.03
N PRO A 712 42.73 46.65 -14.20
CA PRO A 712 42.04 47.08 -15.40
C PRO A 712 42.96 46.97 -16.64
N TYR A 713 42.36 46.90 -17.83
CA TYR A 713 43.17 46.95 -19.05
C TYR A 713 43.77 48.34 -19.26
N HIS A 714 45.02 48.37 -19.75
CA HIS A 714 45.61 49.60 -20.27
C HIS A 714 44.82 50.09 -21.50
N GLY A 715 44.52 51.39 -21.54
CA GLY A 715 43.55 51.95 -22.48
C GLY A 715 42.13 51.80 -21.96
N ILE A 716 41.15 51.59 -22.85
CA ILE A 716 39.73 51.55 -22.48
C ILE A 716 39.34 50.15 -21.96
N SER A 717 38.76 50.13 -20.76
CA SER A 717 38.01 49.01 -20.18
C SER A 717 36.53 49.37 -20.13
N TYR A 718 35.65 48.46 -20.56
CA TYR A 718 34.20 48.61 -20.40
C TYR A 718 33.74 47.78 -19.21
N TYR A 719 32.92 48.36 -18.33
CA TYR A 719 32.34 47.67 -17.18
C TYR A 719 30.82 47.59 -17.30
N ARG A 720 30.22 46.50 -16.85
CA ARG A 720 28.77 46.38 -16.64
C ARG A 720 28.47 45.71 -15.31
N LEU A 721 27.31 46.01 -14.75
CA LEU A 721 26.78 45.35 -13.56
C LEU A 721 25.77 44.29 -13.96
N LYS A 722 25.92 43.07 -13.45
CA LYS A 722 24.96 41.98 -13.54
C LYS A 722 24.40 41.71 -12.15
N GLN A 723 23.10 41.58 -12.02
CA GLN A 723 22.41 41.07 -10.83
C GLN A 723 22.02 39.62 -11.06
N VAL A 724 22.12 38.80 -10.03
CA VAL A 724 21.64 37.43 -10.03
C VAL A 724 20.74 37.21 -8.84
N ASP A 725 19.51 36.78 -9.10
CA ASP A 725 18.51 36.50 -8.08
C ASP A 725 18.73 35.11 -7.46
N PHE A 726 18.07 34.78 -6.34
CA PHE A 726 18.21 33.47 -5.68
C PHE A 726 17.72 32.30 -6.55
N ASP A 727 16.83 32.58 -7.50
CA ASP A 727 16.34 31.63 -8.51
C ASP A 727 17.27 31.50 -9.73
N GLY A 728 18.37 32.27 -9.77
CA GLY A 728 19.35 32.27 -10.84
C GLY A 728 19.02 33.19 -12.02
N LYS A 729 17.94 33.98 -11.97
CA LYS A 729 17.62 34.96 -13.01
C LYS A 729 18.68 36.06 -13.05
N GLU A 730 19.16 36.37 -14.26
CA GLU A 730 20.20 37.38 -14.47
C GLU A 730 19.63 38.66 -15.10
N THR A 731 19.96 39.82 -14.53
CA THR A 731 19.62 41.13 -15.08
C THR A 731 20.89 41.96 -15.30
N TYR A 732 21.04 42.59 -16.46
CA TYR A 732 22.22 43.39 -16.81
C TYR A 732 21.88 44.88 -16.87
N PHE A 733 22.78 45.72 -16.34
CA PHE A 733 22.66 47.17 -16.33
C PHE A 733 23.68 47.85 -17.25
N ASN A 734 23.66 49.19 -17.28
CA ASN A 734 24.41 50.03 -18.21
C ASN A 734 25.92 49.71 -18.29
N ILE A 735 26.48 49.90 -19.49
CA ILE A 735 27.91 49.76 -19.76
C ILE A 735 28.61 51.12 -19.55
N VAL A 736 29.67 51.14 -18.75
CA VAL A 736 30.49 52.32 -18.47
C VAL A 736 31.92 52.12 -18.99
N PRO A 737 32.40 52.94 -19.93
CA PRO A 737 33.80 52.92 -20.37
C PRO A 737 34.70 53.70 -19.40
N VAL A 738 35.88 53.16 -19.13
CA VAL A 738 36.92 53.80 -18.29
C VAL A 738 38.26 53.65 -18.99
N GLU A 739 38.99 54.75 -19.14
CA GLU A 739 40.33 54.77 -19.75
C GLU A 739 41.43 54.84 -18.68
N ILE A 740 42.36 53.88 -18.70
CA ILE A 740 43.56 53.87 -17.85
C ILE A 740 44.76 54.30 -18.70
N ILE A 741 45.31 55.46 -18.36
CA ILE A 741 46.50 56.05 -19.01
C ILE A 741 47.68 55.92 -18.06
N ASP A 742 48.70 55.15 -18.46
CA ASP A 742 49.97 55.07 -17.74
C ASP A 742 50.79 56.34 -18.00
N LYS A 743 50.97 57.17 -16.96
CA LYS A 743 51.66 58.48 -17.07
C LYS A 743 53.18 58.37 -17.27
N ASN A 744 53.74 57.16 -17.36
CA ASN A 744 55.19 56.95 -17.49
C ASN A 744 55.70 56.73 -18.93
N ASN A 745 54.85 56.80 -19.96
CA ASN A 745 55.25 56.55 -21.35
C ASN A 745 55.42 57.81 -22.23
N ASP A 746 55.54 59.00 -21.64
CA ASP A 746 55.82 60.24 -22.38
C ASP A 746 57.28 60.72 -22.21
N THR A 747 58.25 59.80 -22.40
CA THR A 747 59.62 60.15 -22.80
C THR A 747 60.27 59.00 -23.60
N LEU A 748 60.15 59.05 -24.93
CA LEU A 748 61.22 58.77 -25.92
C LEU A 748 60.62 58.71 -27.34
N THR A 749 60.91 59.77 -28.11
CA THR A 749 61.01 59.90 -29.59
C THR A 749 60.01 59.21 -30.50
#